data_AF-A0A7C5YK60-F1
#
_entry.id   AF-A0A7C5YK60-F1
#
_cell.length_a   1.000
_cell.length_b   1.000
_cell.length_c   1.000
_cell.angle_alpha   90.00
_cell.angle_beta   90.00
_cell.angle_gamma   90.00
#
_symmetry.space_group_name_H-M   'P 1'
#
loop_
_entity.id
_entity.type
_entity.pdbx_description
1 polymer ?
#
loop_
_entity_poly.entity_id
_entity_poly.type
_entity_poly.pdbx_seq_one_letter_code
_entity_poly.pdbx_strand_id
1 'polypeptide(L)'
;MTIKATRLSDRDLYRILALRYAPTSIINSAKAPKEVIERLKVWLPYTELSASQLRRMVLKALEDPRAKEFLEAEIHPPVDEPLSEELKRVLNGVRCVLVTPSVADLDAASNERYLGFAAFHHFSPQLVEGLAIGISGGLPVQAFLQQLKLTDLTKLRLFALNCQSGSQLSETTADILLGDILARNWRALVAPNAPQLQVTTDPSLLSTQILDFALVSVQVPDERLRQQGIMAEVLGYRLMFNGSLSDSQPICPKVQTVPLSLLQKMVKMGKWVVAFVTDANALLAVYQAHRIGGLLFNALVTDDRCAVDLMRKINPSFRLFNIPQRQQWWSVSQKFRVAHLRYGHSSEHLSNKAIAERLNLSRKQVPKLLDEALQSEKDGLPLVQLKVKPTCVEHQLELALLETWNLREVRVVPSFDDDEQGYNALGKAAAGFFWQLAEGKESFCVGISWGRSVLAMVDALMLPELTERVTKLKQLTFIALVNIPPAHSPLLLGTTPQSLLGTLMLRFSNSPNTHRLTFSLSCLTFQNDHSVPTLDAVFTGIGVLSTGRLIQAYASELRISFKRKNLFGEMLFQFFDRKGKVLPDQWNGRVKTFLLSRLQDMVAKGKPVVVIAKGKQKLQALKAASQSKLFNCLIVDRSLAEAMLAGKHEKGHNALGQKSSQVAD
;
A
#
# COMPACT_ATOMS: atom_id res chain seq x y z
N MET A 1 -9.46 -18.85 31.07
CA MET A 1 -8.54 -19.27 29.98
C MET A 1 -7.64 -18.12 29.59
N THR A 2 -6.46 -18.07 30.19
CA THR A 2 -5.39 -17.13 29.88
C THR A 2 -4.80 -17.51 28.53
N ILE A 3 -5.14 -16.78 27.48
CA ILE A 3 -4.47 -16.88 26.18
C ILE A 3 -3.01 -16.50 26.47
N LYS A 4 -2.09 -17.47 26.59
CA LYS A 4 -0.64 -17.20 26.54
C LYS A 4 -0.44 -16.25 25.37
N ALA A 5 0.19 -15.11 25.61
CA ALA A 5 0.25 -13.96 24.72
C ALA A 5 0.94 -14.32 23.38
N THR A 6 0.24 -15.02 22.50
CA THR A 6 0.71 -15.39 21.17
C THR A 6 0.88 -14.10 20.39
N ARG A 7 2.12 -13.84 19.97
CA ARG A 7 2.46 -12.70 19.12
C ARG A 7 1.63 -12.79 17.83
N LEU A 8 1.08 -11.66 17.39
CA LEU A 8 0.32 -11.63 16.13
C LEU A 8 1.27 -11.90 14.97
N SER A 9 0.80 -12.68 13.99
CA SER A 9 1.55 -12.88 12.75
C SER A 9 1.62 -11.58 11.95
N ASP A 10 2.66 -11.43 11.12
CA ASP A 10 2.77 -10.26 10.24
C ASP A 10 1.58 -10.16 9.28
N ARG A 11 1.01 -11.31 8.88
CA ARG A 11 -0.21 -11.40 8.09
C ARG A 11 -1.42 -10.83 8.83
N ASP A 12 -1.62 -11.20 10.09
CA ASP A 12 -2.72 -10.68 10.91
C ASP A 12 -2.57 -9.18 11.18
N LEU A 13 -1.35 -8.75 11.49
CA LEU A 13 -1.02 -7.32 11.65
C LEU A 13 -1.36 -6.56 10.36
N TYR A 14 -0.87 -7.03 9.21
CA TYR A 14 -1.15 -6.41 7.92
C TYR A 14 -2.65 -6.31 7.64
N ARG A 15 -3.42 -7.40 7.80
CA ARG A 15 -4.87 -7.39 7.57
C ARG A 15 -5.59 -6.38 8.46
N ILE A 16 -5.28 -6.33 9.75
CA ILE A 16 -5.91 -5.40 10.70
C ILE A 16 -5.55 -3.95 10.35
N LEU A 17 -4.26 -3.67 10.12
CA LEU A 17 -3.79 -2.33 9.78
C LEU A 17 -4.34 -1.86 8.44
N ALA A 18 -4.35 -2.73 7.42
CA ALA A 18 -4.92 -2.43 6.11
C ALA A 18 -6.41 -2.14 6.19
N LEU A 19 -7.19 -2.93 6.93
CA LEU A 19 -8.60 -2.63 7.19
C LEU A 19 -8.77 -1.30 7.92
N ARG A 20 -7.89 -0.96 8.86
CA ARG A 20 -7.99 0.25 9.67
C ARG A 20 -7.57 1.53 8.93
N TYR A 21 -6.54 1.45 8.11
CA TYR A 21 -5.80 2.62 7.63
C TYR A 21 -5.67 2.73 6.10
N ALA A 22 -5.89 1.65 5.33
CA ALA A 22 -5.69 1.72 3.88
C ALA A 22 -6.65 2.73 3.21
N PRO A 23 -6.29 3.33 2.07
CA PRO A 23 -7.22 4.16 1.30
C PRO A 23 -8.43 3.36 0.83
N THR A 24 -9.62 3.98 0.89
CA THR A 24 -10.91 3.37 0.46
C THR A 24 -10.93 2.92 -1.01
N SER A 25 -9.99 3.38 -1.84
CA SER A 25 -9.94 3.12 -3.28
C SER A 25 -9.50 1.71 -3.68
N ILE A 26 -8.87 0.95 -2.77
CA ILE A 26 -8.45 -0.44 -3.02
C ILE A 26 -9.12 -1.41 -2.03
N ILE A 27 -9.35 -0.95 -0.80
CA ILE A 27 -9.86 -1.70 0.34
C ILE A 27 -10.87 -0.80 1.05
N ASN A 28 -12.09 -1.25 1.33
CA ASN A 28 -13.10 -0.45 2.06
C ASN A 28 -12.69 -0.21 3.54
N SER A 29 -11.75 0.70 3.80
CA SER A 29 -11.20 0.87 5.15
C SER A 29 -12.24 1.34 6.17
N ALA A 30 -12.03 0.86 7.39
CA ALA A 30 -12.91 1.00 8.53
C ALA A 30 -12.48 2.18 9.42
N LYS A 31 -13.39 3.13 9.58
CA LYS A 31 -13.20 4.36 10.36
C LYS A 31 -13.18 4.12 11.86
N ALA A 32 -13.74 3.01 12.34
CA ALA A 32 -13.75 2.63 13.75
C ALA A 32 -13.24 1.20 13.98
N PRO A 33 -12.62 0.88 15.13
CA PRO A 33 -12.26 -0.50 15.48
C PRO A 33 -13.45 -1.47 15.43
N LYS A 34 -14.67 -0.98 15.68
CA LYS A 34 -15.89 -1.79 15.56
C LYS A 34 -16.12 -2.28 14.13
N GLU A 35 -15.96 -1.41 13.15
CA GLU A 35 -16.09 -1.76 11.72
C GLU A 35 -14.97 -2.73 11.29
N VAL A 36 -13.74 -2.55 11.79
CA VAL A 36 -12.64 -3.51 11.56
C VAL A 36 -13.04 -4.90 12.06
N ILE A 37 -13.61 -4.98 13.26
CA ILE A 37 -14.08 -6.25 13.84
C ILE A 37 -15.18 -6.88 12.98
N GLU A 38 -16.16 -6.10 12.54
CA GLU A 38 -17.26 -6.56 11.68
C GLU A 38 -16.74 -7.13 10.34
N ARG A 39 -15.76 -6.47 9.71
CA ARG A 39 -15.12 -6.96 8.49
C ARG A 39 -14.31 -8.24 8.73
N LEU A 40 -13.48 -8.26 9.77
CA LEU A 40 -12.71 -9.46 10.13
C LEU A 40 -13.62 -10.66 10.38
N LYS A 41 -14.79 -10.45 11.00
CA LYS A 41 -15.74 -11.51 11.35
C LYS A 41 -16.29 -12.28 10.13
N VAL A 42 -16.14 -11.75 8.92
CA VAL A 42 -16.50 -12.43 7.66
C VAL A 42 -15.42 -13.44 7.22
N TRP A 43 -14.16 -13.23 7.61
CA TRP A 43 -13.02 -14.02 7.15
C TRP A 43 -12.61 -15.09 8.17
N LEU A 44 -12.18 -16.24 7.66
CA LEU A 44 -11.57 -17.29 8.45
C LEU A 44 -10.12 -16.91 8.80
N PRO A 45 -9.62 -17.32 9.98
CA PRO A 45 -10.35 -18.02 11.05
C PRO A 45 -11.11 -17.09 12.00
N TYR A 46 -11.09 -15.77 11.76
CA TYR A 46 -11.64 -14.77 12.69
C TYR A 46 -13.15 -14.93 12.93
N THR A 47 -13.87 -15.57 12.00
CA THR A 47 -15.28 -15.98 12.16
C THR A 47 -15.54 -16.77 13.43
N GLU A 48 -14.57 -17.56 13.91
CA GLU A 48 -14.72 -18.40 15.11
C GLU A 48 -14.47 -17.63 16.41
N LEU A 49 -13.87 -16.44 16.35
CA LEU A 49 -13.53 -15.65 17.54
C LEU A 49 -14.71 -14.80 18.00
N SER A 50 -15.01 -14.79 19.31
CA SER A 50 -15.98 -13.85 19.89
C SER A 50 -15.61 -12.38 19.61
N ALA A 51 -16.60 -11.49 19.60
CA ALA A 51 -16.36 -10.05 19.41
C ALA A 51 -15.34 -9.49 20.43
N SER A 52 -15.37 -9.98 21.67
CA SER A 52 -14.41 -9.60 22.72
C SER A 52 -12.99 -10.12 22.47
N GLN A 53 -12.82 -11.26 21.81
CA GLN A 53 -11.51 -11.76 21.38
C GLN A 53 -10.97 -10.91 20.20
N LEU A 54 -11.82 -10.64 19.20
CA LEU A 54 -11.44 -9.79 18.06
C LEU A 54 -11.07 -8.38 18.49
N ARG A 55 -11.84 -7.78 19.41
CA ARG A 55 -11.51 -6.47 19.98
C ARG A 55 -10.13 -6.45 20.63
N ARG A 56 -9.80 -7.46 21.44
CA ARG A 56 -8.47 -7.59 22.05
C ARG A 56 -7.37 -7.77 21.00
N MET A 57 -7.65 -8.54 19.95
CA MET A 57 -6.72 -8.75 18.84
C MET A 57 -6.45 -7.45 18.07
N VAL A 58 -7.49 -6.67 17.74
CA VAL A 58 -7.35 -5.37 17.07
C VAL A 58 -6.56 -4.39 17.95
N LEU A 59 -6.90 -4.28 19.24
CA LEU A 59 -6.16 -3.42 20.16
C LEU A 59 -4.68 -3.83 20.24
N LYS A 60 -4.41 -5.13 20.36
CA LYS A 60 -3.04 -5.66 20.38
C LYS A 60 -2.27 -5.35 19.09
N ALA A 61 -2.94 -5.39 17.93
CA ALA A 61 -2.32 -5.03 16.65
C ALA A 61 -1.97 -3.54 16.58
N LEU A 62 -2.85 -2.67 17.08
CA LEU A 62 -2.64 -1.23 17.12
C LEU A 62 -1.54 -0.80 18.09
N GLU A 63 -1.30 -1.61 19.13
CA GLU A 63 -0.24 -1.41 20.13
C GLU A 63 1.05 -2.19 19.80
N ASP A 64 1.06 -3.03 18.76
CA ASP A 64 2.24 -3.82 18.39
C ASP A 64 3.35 -2.87 17.89
N PRO A 65 4.57 -2.90 18.46
CA PRO A 65 5.65 -2.02 18.03
C PRO A 65 5.98 -2.15 16.54
N ARG A 66 5.80 -3.33 15.95
CA ARG A 66 6.03 -3.57 14.51
C ARG A 66 5.02 -2.85 13.62
N ALA A 67 3.85 -2.46 14.13
CA ALA A 67 2.83 -1.80 13.32
C ALA A 67 3.38 -0.57 12.58
N LYS A 68 4.37 0.11 13.18
CA LYS A 68 5.09 1.23 12.57
C LYS A 68 5.80 0.85 11.27
N GLU A 69 6.36 -0.36 11.16
CA GLU A 69 7.04 -0.86 9.96
C GLU A 69 6.07 -1.08 8.78
N PHE A 70 4.79 -1.28 9.08
CA PHE A 70 3.73 -1.40 8.09
C PHE A 70 3.12 -0.05 7.72
N LEU A 71 3.38 1.04 8.44
CA LEU A 71 2.72 2.32 8.23
C LEU A 71 3.69 3.33 7.64
N GLU A 72 3.37 3.80 6.44
CA GLU A 72 4.00 4.94 5.81
C GLU A 72 3.03 6.12 5.91
N ALA A 73 3.44 7.19 6.59
CA ALA A 73 2.62 8.37 6.75
C ALA A 73 2.94 9.40 5.68
N GLU A 74 1.96 9.72 4.85
CA GLU A 74 1.98 10.87 3.97
C GLU A 74 1.30 12.04 4.70
N ILE A 75 2.01 13.16 4.82
CA ILE A 75 1.52 14.35 5.52
C ILE A 75 1.14 15.39 4.49
N HIS A 76 -0.07 15.92 4.62
CA HIS A 76 -0.62 16.97 3.77
C HIS A 76 -0.74 18.27 4.56
N PRO A 77 0.20 19.22 4.41
CA PRO A 77 0.15 20.48 5.13
C PRO A 77 -1.06 21.31 4.69
N PRO A 78 -1.89 21.77 5.65
CA PRO A 78 -3.01 22.66 5.33
C PRO A 78 -2.49 24.06 5.01
N VAL A 79 -3.33 24.88 4.36
CA VAL A 79 -3.03 26.27 4.00
C VAL A 79 -3.99 27.22 4.70
N ASP A 80 -3.45 28.27 5.32
CA ASP A 80 -4.21 29.35 5.95
C ASP A 80 -4.66 30.35 4.89
N GLU A 81 -5.78 30.09 4.21
CA GLU A 81 -6.25 30.95 3.13
C GLU A 81 -6.45 32.42 3.58
N PRO A 82 -7.09 32.73 4.73
CA PRO A 82 -7.28 34.11 5.14
C PRO A 82 -5.97 34.87 5.41
N LEU A 83 -4.97 34.23 6.05
CA LEU A 83 -3.67 34.88 6.28
C LEU A 83 -2.86 34.97 4.99
N SER A 84 -2.98 33.97 4.11
CA SER A 84 -2.34 33.99 2.79
C SER A 84 -2.83 35.15 1.94
N GLU A 85 -4.15 35.39 1.89
CA GLU A 85 -4.73 36.51 1.14
C GLU A 85 -4.37 37.87 1.74
N GLU A 86 -4.32 37.99 3.06
CA GLU A 86 -3.88 39.24 3.69
C GLU A 86 -2.40 39.52 3.41
N LEU A 87 -1.53 38.50 3.52
CA LEU A 87 -0.12 38.65 3.23
C LEU A 87 0.11 38.99 1.75
N LYS A 88 -0.66 38.39 0.84
CA LYS A 88 -0.66 38.71 -0.59
C LYS A 88 -1.04 40.17 -0.87
N ARG A 89 -2.01 40.74 -0.14
CA ARG A 89 -2.36 42.18 -0.27
C ARG A 89 -1.21 43.08 0.15
N VAL A 90 -0.49 42.71 1.20
CA VAL A 90 0.66 43.48 1.69
C VAL A 90 1.86 43.35 0.75
N LEU A 91 2.08 42.17 0.19
CA LEU A 91 3.13 41.89 -0.79
C LEU A 91 2.66 42.18 -2.23
N ASN A 92 2.44 43.46 -2.53
CA ASN A 92 1.96 43.91 -3.82
C ASN A 92 2.78 43.32 -5.01
N GLY A 93 2.07 42.78 -5.99
CA GLY A 93 2.64 42.12 -7.18
C GLY A 93 2.93 40.63 -7.02
N VAL A 94 2.86 40.07 -5.80
CA VAL A 94 2.87 38.61 -5.59
C VAL A 94 1.49 38.04 -5.93
N ARG A 95 1.45 36.99 -6.76
CA ARG A 95 0.21 36.40 -7.30
C ARG A 95 -0.37 35.29 -6.42
N CYS A 96 0.51 34.54 -5.77
CA CYS A 96 0.14 33.40 -4.92
C CYS A 96 0.95 33.45 -3.62
N VAL A 97 0.29 33.20 -2.49
CA VAL A 97 0.91 33.04 -1.18
C VAL A 97 0.31 31.80 -0.54
N LEU A 98 1.14 30.91 -0.01
CA LEU A 98 0.73 29.72 0.73
C LEU A 98 1.34 29.81 2.13
N VAL A 99 0.48 29.89 3.14
CA VAL A 99 0.90 29.92 4.55
C VAL A 99 0.56 28.58 5.22
N THR A 100 1.57 27.82 5.65
CA THR A 100 1.40 26.54 6.35
C THR A 100 1.54 26.69 7.86
N PRO A 101 1.04 25.75 8.69
CA PRO A 101 1.29 25.81 10.13
C PRO A 101 2.77 25.63 10.45
N SER A 102 3.32 26.49 11.30
CA SER A 102 4.72 26.39 11.73
C SER A 102 4.91 25.21 12.69
N VAL A 103 5.91 24.38 12.39
CA VAL A 103 6.48 23.38 13.30
C VAL A 103 7.94 23.69 13.63
N ALA A 104 8.44 24.88 13.26
CA ALA A 104 9.85 25.23 13.40
C ALA A 104 10.36 25.18 14.85
N ASP A 105 9.49 25.39 15.84
CA ASP A 105 9.79 25.26 17.27
C ASP A 105 9.91 23.80 17.74
N LEU A 106 9.38 22.86 16.95
CA LEU A 106 9.41 21.42 17.22
C LEU A 106 10.51 20.73 16.42
N ASP A 107 10.62 21.07 15.14
CA ASP A 107 11.52 20.48 14.14
C ASP A 107 11.65 21.43 12.94
N ALA A 108 12.73 22.22 12.91
CA ALA A 108 12.98 23.19 11.86
C ALA A 108 13.16 22.56 10.47
N ALA A 109 13.77 21.37 10.39
CA ALA A 109 13.98 20.69 9.11
C ALA A 109 12.65 20.18 8.54
N SER A 110 11.78 19.63 9.37
CA SER A 110 10.44 19.22 8.95
C SER A 110 9.56 20.41 8.55
N ASN A 111 9.72 21.57 9.19
CA ASN A 111 9.04 22.80 8.77
C ASN A 111 9.31 23.09 7.29
N GLU A 112 10.59 23.15 6.90
CA GLU A 112 10.99 23.38 5.52
C GLU A 112 10.46 22.33 4.54
N ARG A 113 10.44 21.04 4.94
CA ARG A 113 9.86 19.99 4.11
C ARG A 113 8.37 20.20 3.85
N TYR A 114 7.61 20.64 4.85
CA TYR A 114 6.18 20.90 4.71
C TYR A 114 5.87 22.07 3.79
N LEU A 115 6.72 23.10 3.73
CA LEU A 115 6.61 24.14 2.72
C LEU A 115 6.72 23.52 1.30
N GLY A 116 7.67 22.61 1.10
CA GLY A 116 7.82 21.85 -0.14
C GLY A 116 6.58 21.02 -0.52
N PHE A 117 6.01 20.30 0.45
CA PHE A 117 4.80 19.50 0.23
C PHE A 117 3.58 20.37 -0.10
N ALA A 118 3.37 21.48 0.62
CA ALA A 118 2.28 22.41 0.34
C ALA A 118 2.39 23.01 -1.07
N ALA A 119 3.60 23.40 -1.48
CA ALA A 119 3.86 23.86 -2.83
C ALA A 119 3.55 22.78 -3.87
N PHE A 120 3.98 21.53 -3.63
CA PHE A 120 3.69 20.43 -4.56
C PHE A 120 2.19 20.22 -4.72
N HIS A 121 1.43 20.15 -3.62
CA HIS A 121 -0.02 19.95 -3.70
C HIS A 121 -0.74 21.08 -4.45
N HIS A 122 -0.29 22.32 -4.30
CA HIS A 122 -0.88 23.46 -5.00
C HIS A 122 -0.49 23.54 -6.49
N PHE A 123 0.80 23.33 -6.81
CA PHE A 123 1.32 23.54 -8.16
C PHE A 123 1.33 22.28 -9.04
N SER A 124 1.23 21.08 -8.47
CA SER A 124 1.25 19.82 -9.25
C SER A 124 0.22 19.75 -10.38
N PRO A 125 -1.03 20.25 -10.27
CA PRO A 125 -1.97 20.25 -11.41
C PRO A 125 -1.54 21.14 -12.58
N GLN A 126 -0.60 22.07 -12.35
CA GLN A 126 -0.06 22.98 -13.35
C GLN A 126 1.22 22.42 -14.02
N LEU A 127 1.77 21.32 -13.50
CA LEU A 127 2.95 20.65 -14.04
C LEU A 127 2.55 19.72 -15.18
N VAL A 128 2.36 20.29 -16.37
CA VAL A 128 2.03 19.54 -17.60
C VAL A 128 3.26 18.93 -18.26
N GLU A 129 3.06 17.97 -19.17
CA GLU A 129 4.16 17.35 -19.93
C GLU A 129 4.98 18.39 -20.73
N GLY A 130 6.30 18.24 -20.74
CA GLY A 130 7.23 19.13 -21.48
C GLY A 130 7.71 20.35 -20.71
N LEU A 131 7.14 20.62 -19.53
CA LEU A 131 7.44 21.81 -18.73
C LEU A 131 8.88 21.81 -18.22
N ALA A 132 9.55 22.95 -18.35
CA ALA A 132 10.92 23.16 -17.89
C ALA A 132 10.94 23.80 -16.50
N ILE A 133 11.43 23.04 -15.51
CA ILE A 133 11.50 23.47 -14.11
C ILE A 133 12.96 23.73 -13.75
N GLY A 134 13.27 24.99 -13.42
CA GLY A 134 14.49 25.38 -12.76
C GLY A 134 14.38 25.15 -11.26
N ILE A 135 15.38 24.53 -10.65
CA ILE A 135 15.40 24.29 -9.20
C ILE A 135 16.65 24.86 -8.56
N SER A 136 16.53 25.38 -7.34
CA SER A 136 17.67 25.68 -6.46
C SER A 136 18.00 24.48 -5.56
N GLY A 137 19.00 24.67 -4.70
CA GLY A 137 19.19 23.86 -3.51
C GLY A 137 18.10 24.02 -2.43
N GLY A 138 18.29 23.34 -1.30
CA GLY A 138 17.49 23.48 -0.08
C GLY A 138 16.42 22.39 0.17
N LEU A 139 16.07 22.20 1.44
CA LEU A 139 15.12 21.16 1.89
C LEU A 139 13.69 21.33 1.32
N PRO A 140 13.10 22.53 1.20
CA PRO A 140 11.76 22.67 0.63
C PRO A 140 11.70 22.18 -0.82
N VAL A 141 12.71 22.51 -1.62
CA VAL A 141 12.81 22.09 -3.03
C VAL A 141 13.03 20.59 -3.12
N GLN A 142 13.90 20.02 -2.28
CA GLN A 142 14.07 18.57 -2.18
C GLN A 142 12.74 17.87 -1.86
N ALA A 143 12.00 18.37 -0.86
CA ALA A 143 10.72 17.81 -0.43
C ALA A 143 9.65 17.90 -1.54
N PHE A 144 9.59 19.01 -2.28
CA PHE A 144 8.72 19.14 -3.46
C PHE A 144 9.04 18.06 -4.50
N LEU A 145 10.32 17.89 -4.83
CA LEU A 145 10.74 16.96 -5.88
C LEU A 145 10.54 15.49 -5.48
N GLN A 146 10.63 15.17 -4.19
CA GLN A 146 10.33 13.83 -3.67
C GLN A 146 8.87 13.40 -3.86
N GLN A 147 7.95 14.35 -4.01
CA GLN A 147 6.53 14.07 -4.28
C GLN A 147 6.24 13.82 -5.77
N LEU A 148 7.18 14.13 -6.66
CA LEU A 148 7.02 13.89 -8.10
C LEU A 148 7.05 12.39 -8.42
N LYS A 149 5.97 11.88 -8.98
CA LYS A 149 5.94 10.54 -9.59
C LYS A 149 6.47 10.64 -11.02
N LEU A 150 7.75 10.35 -11.20
CA LEU A 150 8.39 10.42 -12.53
C LEU A 150 7.74 9.52 -13.58
N THR A 151 7.05 8.45 -13.16
CA THR A 151 6.29 7.57 -14.05
C THR A 151 5.08 8.23 -14.70
N ASP A 152 4.54 9.28 -14.07
CA ASP A 152 3.31 9.94 -14.52
C ASP A 152 3.63 11.15 -15.43
N LEU A 153 4.92 11.50 -15.56
CA LEU A 153 5.40 12.69 -16.28
C LEU A 153 6.44 12.28 -17.33
N THR A 154 5.98 11.91 -18.53
CA THR A 154 6.84 11.26 -19.54
C THR A 154 7.90 12.17 -20.17
N LYS A 155 7.80 13.50 -20.01
CA LYS A 155 8.67 14.51 -20.65
C LYS A 155 9.01 15.70 -19.73
N LEU A 156 9.36 15.46 -18.48
CA LEU A 156 9.79 16.55 -17.58
C LEU A 156 11.23 17.01 -17.93
N ARG A 157 11.49 18.32 -17.90
CA ARG A 157 12.84 18.88 -18.07
C ARG A 157 13.26 19.61 -16.80
N LEU A 158 14.32 19.14 -16.14
CA LEU A 158 14.82 19.68 -14.87
C LEU A 158 16.16 20.40 -15.07
N PHE A 159 16.28 21.59 -14.51
CA PHE A 159 17.45 22.46 -14.68
C PHE A 159 17.99 22.94 -13.32
N ALA A 160 19.30 22.86 -13.12
CA ALA A 160 19.94 23.43 -11.94
C ALA A 160 20.10 24.95 -12.08
N LEU A 161 19.54 25.73 -11.15
CA LEU A 161 19.73 27.18 -11.10
C LEU A 161 21.08 27.58 -10.48
N ASN A 162 21.68 26.68 -9.70
CA ASN A 162 23.02 26.80 -9.17
C ASN A 162 23.70 25.42 -9.10
N CYS A 163 24.99 25.36 -9.41
CA CYS A 163 25.77 24.14 -9.27
C CYS A 163 27.07 24.42 -8.52
N GLN A 164 27.61 23.37 -7.91
CA GLN A 164 28.85 23.46 -7.20
C GLN A 164 30.03 23.23 -8.14
N SER A 165 31.07 24.07 -8.04
CA SER A 165 32.33 23.88 -8.76
C SER A 165 33.49 23.64 -7.78
N GLY A 166 34.31 22.62 -8.06
CA GLY A 166 35.43 22.20 -7.22
C GLY A 166 35.21 20.88 -6.45
N SER A 167 36.24 20.42 -5.74
CA SER A 167 36.32 19.08 -5.12
C SER A 167 35.78 18.98 -3.68
N GLN A 168 35.36 20.08 -3.06
CA GLN A 168 34.86 20.09 -1.67
C GLN A 168 33.37 20.45 -1.64
N LEU A 169 32.54 19.57 -1.09
CA LEU A 169 31.10 19.80 -0.87
C LEU A 169 30.91 20.83 0.26
N SER A 170 30.18 21.92 0.00
CA SER A 170 29.90 22.94 1.03
C SER A 170 28.43 23.00 1.42
N GLU A 171 27.48 22.73 0.52
CA GLU A 171 26.02 22.75 0.77
C GLU A 171 25.24 21.89 -0.24
N THR A 172 23.93 21.69 -0.03
CA THR A 172 23.03 21.02 -1.01
C THR A 172 22.65 21.98 -2.14
N THR A 173 23.46 22.02 -3.21
CA THR A 173 23.16 22.75 -4.46
C THR A 173 22.16 21.98 -5.34
N ALA A 174 21.61 22.64 -6.36
CA ALA A 174 20.57 22.04 -7.20
C ALA A 174 21.03 20.79 -7.96
N ASP A 175 22.26 20.78 -8.46
CA ASP A 175 22.90 19.62 -9.11
C ASP A 175 22.97 18.38 -8.19
N ILE A 176 23.29 18.57 -6.91
CA ILE A 176 23.28 17.49 -5.91
C ILE A 176 21.87 16.93 -5.73
N LEU A 177 20.85 17.79 -5.65
CA LEU A 177 19.46 17.35 -5.52
C LEU A 177 18.96 16.59 -6.76
N LEU A 178 19.31 17.07 -7.97
CA LEU A 178 18.99 16.36 -9.22
C LEU A 178 19.64 14.98 -9.25
N GLY A 179 20.91 14.88 -8.83
CA GLY A 179 21.62 13.61 -8.69
C GLY A 179 20.91 12.62 -7.75
N ASP A 180 20.48 13.07 -6.56
CA ASP A 180 19.75 12.25 -5.59
C ASP A 180 18.42 11.72 -6.16
N ILE A 181 17.66 12.57 -6.87
CA ILE A 181 16.38 12.18 -7.50
C ILE A 181 16.60 11.11 -8.57
N LEU A 182 17.60 11.29 -9.43
CA LEU A 182 17.95 10.32 -10.46
C LEU A 182 18.36 8.97 -9.85
N ALA A 183 19.21 8.99 -8.83
CA ALA A 183 19.67 7.78 -8.15
C ALA A 183 18.52 7.00 -7.50
N ARG A 184 17.60 7.70 -6.81
CA ARG A 184 16.43 7.07 -6.16
C ARG A 184 15.48 6.42 -7.15
N ASN A 185 15.36 6.99 -8.35
CA ASN A 185 14.41 6.54 -9.37
C ASN A 185 15.06 5.71 -10.49
N TRP A 186 16.34 5.36 -10.36
CA TRP A 186 17.12 4.62 -11.37
C TRP A 186 16.35 3.46 -12.01
N ARG A 187 15.73 2.59 -11.20
CA ARG A 187 15.00 1.41 -11.70
C ARG A 187 13.82 1.78 -12.61
N ALA A 188 13.11 2.86 -12.32
CA ALA A 188 12.01 3.33 -13.15
C ALA A 188 12.53 3.99 -14.44
N LEU A 189 13.67 4.70 -14.35
CA LEU A 189 14.30 5.40 -15.46
C LEU A 189 14.97 4.47 -16.48
N VAL A 190 15.27 3.21 -16.14
CA VAL A 190 15.87 2.22 -17.06
C VAL A 190 14.87 1.17 -17.57
N ALA A 191 13.59 1.29 -17.23
CA ALA A 191 12.54 0.37 -17.71
C ALA A 191 12.29 0.54 -19.22
N PRO A 192 11.77 -0.48 -19.94
CA PRO A 192 11.51 -0.40 -21.39
C PRO A 192 10.59 0.75 -21.82
N ASN A 193 9.69 1.18 -20.94
CA ASN A 193 8.76 2.29 -21.14
C ASN A 193 9.12 3.52 -20.29
N ALA A 194 10.40 3.69 -19.96
CA ALA A 194 10.85 4.74 -19.05
C ALA A 194 10.53 6.16 -19.57
N PRO A 195 10.25 7.12 -18.67
CA PRO A 195 10.05 8.52 -19.05
C PRO A 195 11.35 9.12 -19.62
N GLN A 196 11.22 10.00 -20.61
CA GLN A 196 12.34 10.74 -21.19
C GLN A 196 12.64 11.98 -20.33
N LEU A 197 13.30 11.76 -19.19
CA LEU A 197 13.73 12.81 -18.29
C LEU A 197 14.97 13.53 -18.83
N GLN A 198 14.87 14.84 -19.05
CA GLN A 198 16.03 15.67 -19.42
C GLN A 198 16.52 16.43 -18.18
N VAL A 199 17.80 16.29 -17.85
CA VAL A 199 18.44 16.99 -16.73
C VAL A 199 19.61 17.81 -17.25
N THR A 200 19.70 19.09 -16.86
CA THR A 200 20.83 19.96 -17.21
C THR A 200 21.33 20.66 -15.95
N THR A 201 22.62 20.50 -15.66
CA THR A 201 23.26 21.01 -14.45
C THR A 201 24.04 22.31 -14.65
N ASP A 202 24.29 22.72 -15.91
CA ASP A 202 25.00 23.96 -16.23
C ASP A 202 24.03 25.16 -16.23
N PRO A 203 24.13 26.07 -15.25
CA PRO A 203 23.22 27.23 -15.15
C PRO A 203 23.46 28.27 -16.25
N SER A 204 24.63 28.29 -16.90
CA SER A 204 24.94 29.29 -17.95
C SER A 204 24.10 29.12 -19.21
N LEU A 205 23.54 27.93 -19.42
CA LEU A 205 22.71 27.62 -20.57
C LEU A 205 21.26 28.11 -20.40
N LEU A 206 20.89 28.62 -19.22
CA LEU A 206 19.50 28.93 -18.88
C LEU A 206 19.07 30.32 -19.32
N SER A 207 17.85 30.41 -19.86
CA SER A 207 17.22 31.67 -20.25
C SER A 207 15.71 31.61 -19.99
N THR A 208 15.04 32.76 -20.09
CA THR A 208 13.58 32.84 -19.95
C THR A 208 12.84 32.13 -21.09
N GLN A 209 13.50 31.80 -22.20
CA GLN A 209 12.92 31.00 -23.28
C GLN A 209 12.89 29.52 -22.93
N ILE A 210 13.81 29.05 -22.08
CA ILE A 210 13.93 27.65 -21.69
C ILE A 210 13.06 27.35 -20.49
N LEU A 211 13.17 28.15 -19.41
CA LEU A 211 12.51 27.87 -18.14
C LEU A 211 11.07 28.36 -18.14
N ASP A 212 10.14 27.52 -17.68
CA ASP A 212 8.71 27.86 -17.52
C ASP A 212 8.34 28.07 -16.05
N PHE A 213 9.10 27.45 -15.15
CA PHE A 213 8.86 27.41 -13.72
C PHE A 213 10.19 27.45 -12.96
N ALA A 214 10.25 28.12 -11.82
CA ALA A 214 11.42 28.12 -10.95
C ALA A 214 11.03 27.88 -9.48
N LEU A 215 11.72 26.95 -8.83
CA LEU A 215 11.63 26.66 -7.40
C LEU A 215 12.89 27.19 -6.70
N VAL A 216 12.74 28.15 -5.79
CA VAL A 216 13.86 28.88 -5.19
C VAL A 216 13.75 28.90 -3.67
N SER A 217 14.69 28.25 -2.99
CA SER A 217 14.87 28.36 -1.54
C SER A 217 15.58 29.67 -1.18
N VAL A 218 15.05 30.39 -0.20
CA VAL A 218 15.71 31.53 0.42
C VAL A 218 16.35 31.04 1.72
N GLN A 219 17.67 31.10 1.79
CA GLN A 219 18.41 30.68 2.96
C GLN A 219 18.60 31.81 3.97
N VAL A 220 18.62 31.41 5.23
CA VAL A 220 18.91 32.28 6.35
C VAL A 220 20.42 32.29 6.59
N PRO A 221 21.09 33.46 6.48
CA PRO A 221 22.51 33.57 6.77
C PRO A 221 22.81 33.22 8.22
N ASP A 222 24.02 32.73 8.48
CA ASP A 222 24.53 32.52 9.83
C ASP A 222 24.59 33.83 10.64
N GLU A 223 24.78 33.72 11.96
CA GLU A 223 24.81 34.89 12.84
C GLU A 223 25.92 35.89 12.48
N ARG A 224 27.06 35.40 11.96
CA ARG A 224 28.19 36.24 11.57
C ARG A 224 27.84 37.13 10.39
N LEU A 225 27.20 36.59 9.36
CA LEU A 225 26.75 37.34 8.19
C LEU A 225 25.60 38.28 8.55
N ARG A 226 24.70 37.86 9.46
CA ARG A 226 23.66 38.75 9.99
C ARG A 226 24.21 39.98 10.70
N GLN A 227 25.30 39.82 11.47
CA GLN A 227 26.00 40.95 12.09
C GLN A 227 26.61 41.92 11.06
N GLN A 228 26.92 41.42 9.86
CA GLN A 228 27.40 42.23 8.74
C GLN A 228 26.26 42.90 7.94
N GLY A 229 25.00 42.72 8.36
CA GLY A 229 23.82 43.33 7.72
C GLY A 229 23.20 42.48 6.61
N ILE A 230 23.72 41.28 6.35
CA ILE A 230 23.18 40.33 5.37
C ILE A 230 21.98 39.62 5.99
N MET A 231 20.83 39.68 5.31
CA MET A 231 19.56 39.19 5.83
C MET A 231 19.05 37.94 5.11
N ALA A 232 19.42 37.74 3.85
CA ALA A 232 19.00 36.59 3.05
C ALA A 232 20.09 36.15 2.07
N GLU A 233 20.10 34.86 1.75
CA GLU A 233 20.87 34.30 0.65
C GLU A 233 19.96 33.62 -0.37
N VAL A 234 20.10 33.96 -1.65
CA VAL A 234 19.28 33.44 -2.75
C VAL A 234 20.17 33.06 -3.91
N LEU A 235 20.20 31.78 -4.28
CA LEU A 235 21.06 31.27 -5.37
C LEU A 235 22.54 31.65 -5.20
N GLY A 236 23.00 31.78 -3.95
CA GLY A 236 24.36 32.23 -3.65
C GLY A 236 24.54 33.75 -3.66
N TYR A 237 23.51 34.57 -3.87
CA TYR A 237 23.58 36.03 -3.72
C TYR A 237 23.17 36.48 -2.33
N ARG A 238 23.93 37.40 -1.74
CA ARG A 238 23.67 37.96 -0.41
C ARG A 238 22.88 39.26 -0.50
N LEU A 239 21.74 39.30 0.17
CA LEU A 239 20.85 40.45 0.21
C LEU A 239 20.90 41.11 1.58
N MET A 240 21.06 42.43 1.56
CA MET A 240 20.98 43.29 2.73
C MET A 240 19.51 43.57 3.09
N PHE A 241 19.26 44.12 4.28
CA PHE A 241 17.90 44.44 4.74
C PHE A 241 17.07 45.30 3.77
N ASN A 242 17.71 46.24 3.09
CA ASN A 242 17.09 47.13 2.09
C ASN A 242 16.81 46.44 0.73
N GLY A 243 17.15 45.16 0.58
CA GLY A 243 17.07 44.40 -0.66
C GLY A 243 18.22 44.61 -1.65
N SER A 244 19.23 45.41 -1.31
CA SER A 244 20.44 45.55 -2.16
C SER A 244 21.37 44.35 -2.00
N LEU A 245 22.14 44.07 -3.03
CA LEU A 245 23.19 43.06 -2.97
C LEU A 245 24.35 43.55 -2.11
N SER A 246 24.87 42.69 -1.22
CA SER A 246 26.13 42.95 -0.51
C SER A 246 27.31 42.97 -1.47
N ASP A 247 27.32 42.02 -2.42
CA ASP A 247 28.34 41.87 -3.44
C ASP A 247 27.67 41.69 -4.80
N SER A 248 28.28 42.22 -5.86
CA SER A 248 27.79 42.04 -7.24
C SER A 248 27.94 40.61 -7.76
N GLN A 249 28.76 39.81 -7.10
CA GLN A 249 29.02 38.40 -7.40
C GLN A 249 28.49 37.49 -6.28
N PRO A 250 28.08 36.25 -6.59
CA PRO A 250 27.65 35.28 -5.59
C PRO A 250 28.79 34.86 -4.65
N ILE A 251 28.42 34.27 -3.51
CA ILE A 251 29.20 33.91 -2.29
C ILE A 251 30.56 33.25 -2.55
N CYS A 252 30.82 32.71 -3.74
CA CYS A 252 32.10 32.09 -4.02
C CYS A 252 32.41 32.07 -5.54
N PRO A 253 33.69 32.22 -5.95
CA PRO A 253 34.15 31.80 -7.29
C PRO A 253 33.97 30.28 -7.54
N LYS A 254 33.40 29.54 -6.58
CA LYS A 254 33.11 28.10 -6.61
C LYS A 254 31.63 27.75 -6.83
N VAL A 255 30.70 28.70 -6.96
CA VAL A 255 29.30 28.39 -7.28
C VAL A 255 28.93 29.07 -8.59
N GLN A 256 28.64 28.28 -9.62
CA GLN A 256 28.10 28.79 -10.86
C GLN A 256 26.58 28.90 -10.68
N THR A 257 25.99 30.03 -11.05
CA THR A 257 24.56 30.28 -10.85
C THR A 257 23.98 31.22 -11.90
N VAL A 258 22.66 31.15 -12.09
CA VAL A 258 21.93 32.11 -12.93
C VAL A 258 21.90 33.50 -12.28
N PRO A 259 21.92 34.58 -13.07
CA PRO A 259 21.76 35.92 -12.52
C PRO A 259 20.34 36.11 -11.95
N LEU A 260 20.21 36.85 -10.84
CA LEU A 260 18.89 37.18 -10.27
C LEU A 260 17.96 37.91 -11.26
N SER A 261 18.52 38.61 -12.23
CA SER A 261 17.76 39.27 -13.31
C SER A 261 16.99 38.28 -14.19
N LEU A 262 17.42 37.00 -14.27
CA LEU A 262 16.66 35.94 -14.93
C LEU A 262 15.33 35.72 -14.22
N LEU A 263 15.35 35.58 -12.89
CA LEU A 263 14.14 35.41 -12.07
C LEU A 263 13.19 36.60 -12.22
N GLN A 264 13.73 37.83 -12.18
CA GLN A 264 12.94 39.05 -12.38
C GLN A 264 12.26 39.08 -13.76
N LYS A 265 12.97 38.67 -14.82
CA LYS A 265 12.39 38.58 -16.17
C LYS A 265 11.32 37.49 -16.23
N MET A 266 11.53 36.33 -15.61
CA MET A 266 10.51 35.28 -15.52
C MET A 266 9.23 35.80 -14.85
N VAL A 267 9.35 36.48 -13.71
CA VAL A 267 8.21 37.09 -13.01
C VAL A 267 7.48 38.11 -13.88
N LYS A 268 8.22 39.00 -14.56
CA LYS A 268 7.64 39.98 -15.50
C LYS A 268 6.90 39.33 -16.67
N MET A 269 7.36 38.19 -17.14
CA MET A 269 6.71 37.39 -18.20
C MET A 269 5.52 36.56 -17.68
N GLY A 270 5.17 36.65 -16.40
CA GLY A 270 4.09 35.87 -15.78
C GLY A 270 4.43 34.40 -15.54
N LYS A 271 5.69 34.00 -15.74
CA LYS A 271 6.18 32.66 -15.40
C LYS A 271 6.28 32.50 -13.88
N TRP A 272 6.10 31.27 -13.38
CA TRP A 272 6.12 31.03 -11.94
C TRP A 272 7.54 31.02 -11.42
N VAL A 273 7.78 31.85 -10.40
CA VAL A 273 8.96 31.77 -9.55
C VAL A 273 8.45 31.65 -8.12
N VAL A 274 8.61 30.46 -7.54
CA VAL A 274 8.14 30.09 -6.21
C VAL A 274 9.29 30.22 -5.22
N ALA A 275 9.14 31.13 -4.27
CA ALA A 275 10.08 31.32 -3.18
C ALA A 275 9.64 30.58 -1.91
N PHE A 276 10.56 29.82 -1.31
CA PHE A 276 10.38 29.18 -0.01
C PHE A 276 11.13 29.97 1.05
N VAL A 277 10.42 30.50 2.06
CA VAL A 277 11.02 31.36 3.08
C VAL A 277 10.45 31.09 4.46
N THR A 278 11.30 30.92 5.47
CA THR A 278 10.92 30.61 6.87
C THR A 278 11.29 31.72 7.86
N ASP A 279 12.05 32.74 7.43
CA ASP A 279 12.45 33.87 8.27
C ASP A 279 11.89 35.20 7.73
N ALA A 280 11.27 35.97 8.62
CA ALA A 280 10.59 37.22 8.26
C ALA A 280 11.56 38.33 7.79
N ASN A 281 12.80 38.38 8.31
CA ASN A 281 13.78 39.37 7.84
C ASN A 281 14.31 38.99 6.47
N ALA A 282 14.57 37.69 6.25
CA ALA A 282 14.98 37.20 4.95
C ALA A 282 13.88 37.46 3.90
N LEU A 283 12.62 37.16 4.23
CA LEU A 283 11.48 37.43 3.37
C LEU A 283 11.34 38.92 3.06
N LEU A 284 11.49 39.78 4.07
CA LEU A 284 11.43 41.23 3.88
C LEU A 284 12.56 41.72 2.96
N ALA A 285 13.78 41.24 3.14
CA ALA A 285 14.93 41.60 2.30
C ALA A 285 14.74 41.18 0.84
N VAL A 286 14.33 39.93 0.60
CA VAL A 286 14.05 39.42 -0.75
C VAL A 286 12.89 40.17 -1.40
N TYR A 287 11.84 40.49 -0.63
CA TYR A 287 10.75 41.30 -1.15
C TYR A 287 11.24 42.72 -1.51
N GLN A 288 12.00 43.39 -0.64
CA GLN A 288 12.48 44.76 -0.89
C GLN A 288 13.37 44.90 -2.12
N ALA A 289 14.01 43.82 -2.58
CA ALA A 289 14.76 43.79 -3.84
C ALA A 289 13.91 44.22 -5.06
N HIS A 290 12.57 44.17 -4.95
CA HIS A 290 11.68 44.67 -6.00
C HIS A 290 11.88 46.15 -6.34
N ARG A 291 12.32 46.96 -5.37
CA ARG A 291 12.56 48.40 -5.55
C ARG A 291 13.74 48.69 -6.48
N ILE A 292 14.63 47.71 -6.70
CA ILE A 292 15.86 47.87 -7.47
C ILE A 292 15.67 47.36 -8.91
N GLY A 293 15.14 46.13 -9.08
CA GLY A 293 15.06 45.49 -10.41
C GLY A 293 13.70 44.83 -10.74
N GLY A 294 12.76 44.88 -9.81
CA GLY A 294 11.49 44.14 -9.85
C GLY A 294 11.51 42.87 -8.99
N LEU A 295 10.33 42.29 -8.79
CA LEU A 295 10.11 41.14 -7.93
C LEU A 295 10.98 39.94 -8.34
N LEU A 296 11.61 39.30 -7.36
CA LEU A 296 12.37 38.05 -7.56
C LEU A 296 11.45 36.82 -7.63
N PHE A 297 10.25 36.90 -7.06
CA PHE A 297 9.26 35.83 -7.04
C PHE A 297 7.85 36.38 -7.22
N ASN A 298 6.93 35.55 -7.69
CA ASN A 298 5.49 35.85 -7.77
C ASN A 298 4.61 34.80 -7.09
N ALA A 299 5.22 33.76 -6.53
CA ALA A 299 4.60 32.82 -5.62
C ALA A 299 5.47 32.71 -4.35
N LEU A 300 4.83 32.77 -3.18
CA LEU A 300 5.50 32.64 -1.89
C LEU A 300 4.94 31.44 -1.13
N VAL A 301 5.82 30.65 -0.52
CA VAL A 301 5.44 29.59 0.40
C VAL A 301 6.20 29.79 1.71
N THR A 302 5.46 29.93 2.80
CA THR A 302 5.99 30.27 4.12
C THR A 302 5.14 29.65 5.23
N ASP A 303 5.61 29.71 6.48
CA ASP A 303 4.82 29.29 7.63
C ASP A 303 4.15 30.47 8.37
N ASP A 304 3.13 30.16 9.16
CA ASP A 304 2.28 31.14 9.85
C ASP A 304 3.05 32.02 10.84
N ARG A 305 4.12 31.52 11.46
CA ARG A 305 5.00 32.33 12.31
C ARG A 305 5.75 33.37 11.49
N CYS A 306 6.40 32.95 10.40
CA CYS A 306 7.10 33.86 9.48
C CYS A 306 6.14 34.92 8.91
N ALA A 307 4.97 34.50 8.43
CA ALA A 307 3.95 35.39 7.89
C ALA A 307 3.50 36.46 8.90
N VAL A 308 3.18 36.05 10.13
CA VAL A 308 2.75 36.98 11.19
C VAL A 308 3.85 37.96 11.59
N ASP A 309 5.09 37.48 11.71
CA ASP A 309 6.22 38.33 12.07
C ASP A 309 6.53 39.35 10.98
N LEU A 310 6.41 38.97 9.71
CA LEU A 310 6.51 39.90 8.58
C LEU A 310 5.39 40.95 8.61
N MET A 311 4.14 40.53 8.82
CA MET A 311 2.98 41.44 8.86
C MET A 311 3.15 42.51 9.95
N ARG A 312 3.64 42.13 11.13
CA ARG A 312 3.94 43.08 12.23
C ARG A 312 5.05 44.06 11.87
N LYS A 313 6.07 43.61 11.12
CA LYS A 313 7.17 44.47 10.67
C LYS A 313 6.71 45.50 9.63
N ILE A 314 5.83 45.10 8.71
CA ILE A 314 5.32 46.00 7.67
C ILE A 314 4.25 46.95 8.23
N ASN A 315 3.38 46.45 9.10
CA ASN A 315 2.31 47.21 9.73
C ASN A 315 2.29 46.96 11.24
N PRO A 316 2.86 47.85 12.07
CA PRO A 316 2.87 47.70 13.54
C PRO A 316 1.47 47.66 14.19
N SER A 317 0.46 48.19 13.50
CA SER A 317 -0.95 48.14 13.92
C SER A 317 -1.62 46.81 13.57
N PHE A 318 -0.95 45.92 12.84
CA PHE A 318 -1.47 44.59 12.51
C PHE A 318 -1.82 43.81 13.78
N ARG A 319 -3.00 43.19 13.78
CA ARG A 319 -3.46 42.29 14.84
C ARG A 319 -3.95 41.00 14.20
N LEU A 320 -3.34 39.88 14.60
CA LEU A 320 -3.70 38.56 14.08
C LEU A 320 -5.18 38.21 14.28
N PHE A 321 -5.80 38.70 15.35
CA PHE A 321 -7.23 38.49 15.62
C PHE A 321 -8.15 39.10 14.55
N ASN A 322 -7.69 40.10 13.80
CA ASN A 322 -8.48 40.71 12.72
C ASN A 322 -8.59 39.81 11.48
N ILE A 323 -7.74 38.79 11.38
CA ILE A 323 -7.81 37.84 10.26
C ILE A 323 -9.01 36.91 10.49
N PRO A 324 -9.87 36.67 9.49
CA PRO A 324 -11.00 35.77 9.64
C PRO A 324 -10.58 34.36 10.10
N GLN A 325 -11.52 33.64 10.73
CA GLN A 325 -11.42 32.20 11.00
C GLN A 325 -10.22 31.76 11.88
N ARG A 326 -9.64 32.63 12.72
CA ARG A 326 -8.48 32.28 13.56
C ARG A 326 -8.70 31.08 14.47
N GLN A 327 -9.90 30.92 15.04
CA GLN A 327 -10.21 29.79 15.91
C GLN A 327 -10.18 28.46 15.14
N GLN A 328 -10.68 28.46 13.91
CA GLN A 328 -10.66 27.30 13.03
C GLN A 328 -9.21 26.97 12.62
N TRP A 329 -8.43 27.98 12.20
CA TRP A 329 -7.01 27.79 11.89
C TRP A 329 -6.22 27.25 13.08
N TRP A 330 -6.44 27.78 14.29
CA TRP A 330 -5.77 27.28 15.49
C TRP A 330 -6.06 25.80 15.70
N SER A 331 -7.30 25.37 15.53
CA SER A 331 -7.66 23.94 15.63
C SER A 331 -6.94 23.10 14.58
N VAL A 332 -6.93 23.52 13.31
CA VAL A 332 -6.24 22.81 12.21
C VAL A 332 -4.74 22.73 12.44
N SER A 333 -4.12 23.84 12.87
CA SER A 333 -2.69 23.92 13.22
C SER A 333 -2.34 22.96 14.37
N GLN A 334 -3.19 22.86 15.41
CA GLN A 334 -2.97 21.91 16.49
C GLN A 334 -3.08 20.44 16.02
N LYS A 335 -4.06 20.11 15.17
CA LYS A 335 -4.15 18.77 14.55
C LYS A 335 -2.87 18.44 13.78
N PHE A 336 -2.39 19.38 12.97
CA PHE A 336 -1.18 19.23 12.17
C PHE A 336 0.09 19.05 13.03
N ARG A 337 0.25 19.85 14.09
CA ARG A 337 1.39 19.75 15.02
C ARG A 337 1.40 18.42 15.77
N VAL A 338 0.23 17.96 16.24
CA VAL A 338 0.07 16.63 16.86
C VAL A 338 0.41 15.51 15.85
N ALA A 339 -0.05 15.63 14.61
CA ALA A 339 0.28 14.70 13.53
C ALA A 339 1.78 14.67 13.21
N HIS A 340 2.45 15.82 13.14
CA HIS A 340 3.89 15.90 12.93
C HIS A 340 4.67 15.16 14.03
N LEU A 341 4.37 15.42 15.31
CA LEU A 341 5.02 14.73 16.42
C LEU A 341 4.75 13.22 16.44
N ARG A 342 3.59 12.80 15.91
CA ARG A 342 3.23 11.39 15.83
C ARG A 342 3.82 10.70 14.62
N TYR A 343 3.86 11.32 13.44
CA TYR A 343 4.09 10.66 12.15
C TYR A 343 5.17 11.32 11.28
N GLY A 344 5.47 12.61 11.48
CA GLY A 344 6.37 13.37 10.62
C GLY A 344 7.83 13.40 11.06
N HIS A 345 8.11 13.06 12.32
CA HIS A 345 9.47 13.05 12.84
C HIS A 345 10.24 11.81 12.37
N SER A 346 11.40 12.00 11.74
CA SER A 346 12.13 10.94 11.04
C SER A 346 12.83 9.93 11.96
N SER A 347 12.97 10.22 13.25
CA SER A 347 13.70 9.38 14.21
C SER A 347 12.81 8.63 15.21
N GLU A 348 11.69 9.22 15.68
CA GLU A 348 10.81 8.55 16.67
C GLU A 348 9.34 9.00 16.63
N HIS A 349 8.42 8.04 16.64
CA HIS A 349 6.98 8.30 16.87
C HIS A 349 6.72 8.52 18.38
N LEU A 350 6.35 9.74 18.77
CA LEU A 350 6.11 10.08 20.18
C LEU A 350 4.83 9.42 20.72
N SER A 351 4.84 9.09 22.01
CA SER A 351 3.66 8.58 22.72
C SER A 351 2.61 9.68 22.93
N ASN A 352 1.35 9.30 23.18
CA ASN A 352 0.30 10.28 23.50
C ASN A 352 0.64 11.14 24.73
N LYS A 353 1.36 10.56 25.71
CA LYS A 353 1.83 11.27 26.90
C LYS A 353 2.88 12.32 26.54
N ALA A 354 3.90 11.93 25.76
CA ALA A 354 4.97 12.84 25.35
C ALA A 354 4.45 13.98 24.45
N ILE A 355 3.51 13.70 23.55
CA ILE A 355 2.86 14.73 22.72
C ILE A 355 2.07 15.72 23.59
N ALA A 356 1.30 15.22 24.57
CA ALA A 356 0.52 16.05 25.47
C ALA A 356 1.41 17.01 26.27
N GLU A 357 2.54 16.52 26.79
CA GLU A 357 3.53 17.34 27.52
C GLU A 357 4.17 18.38 26.61
N ARG A 358 4.59 18.01 25.39
CA ARG A 358 5.31 18.91 24.47
C ARG A 358 4.44 20.02 23.88
N LEU A 359 3.14 19.78 23.73
CA LEU A 359 2.18 20.77 23.18
C LEU A 359 1.30 21.43 24.25
N ASN A 360 1.54 21.16 25.54
CA ASN A 360 0.69 21.63 26.64
C ASN A 360 -0.81 21.29 26.44
N LEU A 361 -1.08 20.07 25.98
CA LEU A 361 -2.42 19.53 25.76
C LEU A 361 -2.78 18.53 26.86
N SER A 362 -4.07 18.29 27.08
CA SER A 362 -4.51 17.19 27.93
C SER A 362 -4.30 15.83 27.23
N ARG A 363 -4.03 14.77 28.01
CA ARG A 363 -3.90 13.39 27.48
C ARG A 363 -5.14 12.90 26.71
N LYS A 364 -6.32 13.48 26.96
CA LYS A 364 -7.57 13.15 26.26
C LYS A 364 -7.70 13.87 24.91
N GLN A 365 -7.06 15.03 24.74
CA GLN A 365 -7.11 15.80 23.50
C GLN A 365 -6.26 15.18 22.38
N VAL A 366 -5.10 14.59 22.72
CA VAL A 366 -4.17 14.04 21.72
C VAL A 366 -4.80 12.96 20.83
N PRO A 367 -5.44 11.89 21.36
CA PRO A 367 -6.07 10.88 20.51
C PRO A 367 -7.16 11.47 19.62
N LYS A 368 -7.96 12.40 20.15
CA LYS A 368 -9.02 13.07 19.40
C LYS A 368 -8.45 13.86 18.22
N LEU A 369 -7.41 14.65 18.44
CA LEU A 369 -6.76 15.44 17.38
C LEU A 369 -6.08 14.55 16.32
N LEU A 370 -5.50 13.40 16.72
CA LEU A 370 -4.95 12.41 15.78
C LEU A 370 -6.05 11.77 14.93
N ASP A 371 -7.15 11.37 15.56
CA ASP A 371 -8.30 10.81 14.84
C ASP A 371 -8.88 11.83 13.86
N GLU A 372 -8.97 13.11 14.24
CA GLU A 372 -9.40 14.20 13.36
C GLU A 372 -8.38 14.49 12.24
N ALA A 373 -7.08 14.35 12.48
CA ALA A 373 -6.05 14.53 11.45
C ALA A 373 -6.03 13.42 10.38
N LEU A 374 -6.43 12.20 10.76
CA LEU A 374 -6.57 11.05 9.85
C LEU A 374 -7.88 11.07 9.06
N GLN A 375 -8.85 11.87 9.48
CA GLN A 375 -10.15 11.99 8.82
C GLN A 375 -10.12 13.08 7.73
N SER A 376 -10.73 12.77 6.59
CA SER A 376 -11.01 13.77 5.55
C SER A 376 -12.15 14.69 6.01
N GLU A 377 -11.95 16.00 5.89
CA GLU A 377 -13.08 16.94 5.90
C GLU A 377 -13.91 16.77 4.62
N LYS A 378 -15.15 17.27 4.58
CA LYS A 378 -16.17 16.88 3.59
C LYS A 378 -15.75 17.01 2.12
N ASP A 379 -14.73 17.80 1.79
CA ASP A 379 -14.23 18.00 0.43
C ASP A 379 -12.68 18.04 0.33
N GLY A 380 -11.95 17.56 1.35
CA GLY A 380 -10.47 17.71 1.44
C GLY A 380 -9.69 16.42 1.72
N LEU A 381 -8.41 16.41 1.37
CA LEU A 381 -7.48 15.35 1.78
C LEU A 381 -7.30 15.37 3.31
N PRO A 382 -7.16 14.21 3.98
CA PRO A 382 -6.83 14.19 5.41
C PRO A 382 -5.45 14.80 5.63
N LEU A 383 -5.19 15.38 6.81
CA LEU A 383 -3.88 15.96 7.14
C LEU A 383 -2.78 14.89 7.16
N VAL A 384 -3.15 13.65 7.49
CA VAL A 384 -2.28 12.48 7.42
C VAL A 384 -3.00 11.36 6.70
N GLN A 385 -2.38 10.83 5.65
CA GLN A 385 -2.78 9.58 5.02
C GLN A 385 -1.79 8.49 5.42
N LEU A 386 -2.30 7.45 6.07
CA LEU A 386 -1.50 6.28 6.42
C LEU A 386 -1.61 5.26 5.30
N LYS A 387 -0.52 4.99 4.60
CA LYS A 387 -0.39 3.87 3.67
C LYS A 387 0.09 2.65 4.43
N VAL A 388 -0.60 1.54 4.24
CA VAL A 388 -0.21 0.28 4.86
C VAL A 388 0.65 -0.51 3.88
N LYS A 389 1.95 -0.55 4.13
CA LYS A 389 2.92 -1.31 3.36
C LYS A 389 2.86 -2.79 3.76
N PRO A 390 2.67 -3.71 2.80
CA PRO A 390 2.75 -5.13 3.10
C PRO A 390 4.19 -5.55 3.36
N THR A 391 4.40 -6.54 4.24
CA THR A 391 5.72 -7.15 4.46
C THR A 391 6.19 -7.99 3.26
N CYS A 392 5.26 -8.51 2.48
CA CYS A 392 5.52 -9.23 1.24
C CYS A 392 4.36 -9.10 0.26
N VAL A 393 4.63 -9.34 -1.02
CA VAL A 393 3.64 -9.24 -2.11
C VAL A 393 2.48 -10.22 -1.88
N GLU A 394 2.75 -11.41 -1.33
CA GLU A 394 1.75 -12.42 -1.02
C GLU A 394 0.62 -11.88 -0.13
N HIS A 395 0.96 -11.21 0.98
CA HIS A 395 -0.04 -10.70 1.92
C HIS A 395 -0.95 -9.65 1.26
N GLN A 396 -0.40 -8.83 0.36
CA GLN A 396 -1.17 -7.87 -0.43
C GLN A 396 -2.14 -8.59 -1.38
N LEU A 397 -1.66 -9.61 -2.09
CA LEU A 397 -2.47 -10.41 -3.01
C LEU A 397 -3.58 -11.17 -2.28
N GLU A 398 -3.29 -11.74 -1.11
CA GLU A 398 -4.30 -12.40 -0.27
C GLU A 398 -5.46 -11.46 0.07
N LEU A 399 -5.13 -10.27 0.60
CA LEU A 399 -6.13 -9.29 1.01
C LEU A 399 -6.95 -8.78 -0.18
N ALA A 400 -6.29 -8.49 -1.30
CA ALA A 400 -6.97 -8.09 -2.52
C ALA A 400 -7.92 -9.18 -3.05
N LEU A 401 -7.51 -10.45 -3.01
CA LEU A 401 -8.35 -11.57 -3.46
C LEU A 401 -9.52 -11.85 -2.51
N LEU A 402 -9.32 -11.74 -1.19
CA LEU A 402 -10.40 -11.87 -0.19
C LEU A 402 -11.57 -10.94 -0.53
N GLU A 403 -11.28 -9.69 -0.85
CA GLU A 403 -12.30 -8.69 -1.18
C GLU A 403 -12.85 -8.86 -2.60
N THR A 404 -11.96 -8.97 -3.59
CA THR A 404 -12.38 -8.93 -5.00
C THR A 404 -13.10 -10.18 -5.48
N TRP A 405 -12.85 -11.33 -4.85
CA TRP A 405 -13.49 -12.63 -5.13
C TRP A 405 -14.50 -13.04 -4.05
N ASN A 406 -14.70 -12.21 -3.02
CA ASN A 406 -15.62 -12.48 -1.90
C ASN A 406 -15.37 -13.84 -1.23
N LEU A 407 -14.10 -14.09 -0.89
CA LEU A 407 -13.64 -15.34 -0.27
C LEU A 407 -13.55 -15.18 1.24
N ARG A 408 -13.61 -16.30 1.96
CA ARG A 408 -13.46 -16.37 3.41
C ARG A 408 -12.01 -16.53 3.85
N GLU A 409 -11.15 -17.17 3.05
CA GLU A 409 -9.71 -17.21 3.29
C GLU A 409 -8.96 -17.29 1.95
N VAL A 410 -7.82 -16.62 1.87
CA VAL A 410 -6.87 -16.77 0.78
C VAL A 410 -5.48 -16.89 1.37
N ARG A 411 -4.72 -17.87 0.88
CA ARG A 411 -3.28 -17.99 1.13
C ARG A 411 -2.53 -17.96 -0.19
N VAL A 412 -1.56 -17.06 -0.31
CA VAL A 412 -0.71 -16.96 -1.49
C VAL A 412 0.71 -17.37 -1.12
N VAL A 413 1.30 -18.27 -1.89
CA VAL A 413 2.70 -18.66 -1.74
C VAL A 413 3.54 -18.11 -2.89
N PRO A 414 4.87 -17.92 -2.72
CA PRO A 414 5.74 -17.52 -3.81
C PRO A 414 5.66 -18.47 -5.00
N SER A 415 5.92 -17.96 -6.19
CA SER A 415 6.12 -18.80 -7.38
C SER A 415 7.57 -19.25 -7.46
N PHE A 416 7.76 -20.51 -7.83
CA PHE A 416 9.06 -21.15 -7.97
C PHE A 416 9.14 -21.73 -9.38
N ASP A 417 10.33 -21.65 -9.99
CA ASP A 417 10.59 -22.29 -11.28
C ASP A 417 10.57 -23.82 -11.16
N ASP A 418 11.06 -24.35 -10.03
CA ASP A 418 10.97 -25.77 -9.70
C ASP A 418 9.56 -26.18 -9.27
N ASP A 419 9.04 -27.23 -9.93
CA ASP A 419 7.64 -27.62 -9.75
C ASP A 419 7.38 -28.16 -8.34
N GLU A 420 8.30 -28.99 -7.83
CA GLU A 420 8.21 -29.64 -6.52
C GLU A 420 8.35 -28.64 -5.37
N GLN A 421 9.28 -27.69 -5.45
CA GLN A 421 9.37 -26.58 -4.49
C GLN A 421 8.06 -25.80 -4.41
N GLY A 422 7.44 -25.51 -5.57
CA GLY A 422 6.14 -24.86 -5.61
C GLY A 422 5.06 -25.68 -4.89
N TYR A 423 4.96 -26.99 -5.16
CA TYR A 423 4.01 -27.86 -4.47
C TYR A 423 4.29 -27.97 -2.97
N ASN A 424 5.55 -28.03 -2.55
CA ASN A 424 5.94 -28.04 -1.14
C ASN A 424 5.46 -26.76 -0.41
N ALA A 425 5.66 -25.58 -1.02
CA ALA A 425 5.19 -24.32 -0.47
C ALA A 425 3.65 -24.29 -0.33
N LEU A 426 2.92 -24.70 -1.38
CA LEU A 426 1.46 -24.85 -1.35
C LEU A 426 1.01 -25.83 -0.26
N GLY A 427 1.67 -26.98 -0.14
CA GLY A 427 1.39 -28.02 0.84
C GLY A 427 1.55 -27.52 2.28
N LYS A 428 2.66 -26.83 2.58
CA LYS A 428 2.89 -26.19 3.87
C LYS A 428 1.82 -25.15 4.21
N ALA A 429 1.47 -24.29 3.25
CA ALA A 429 0.41 -23.29 3.45
C ALA A 429 -0.96 -23.95 3.71
N ALA A 430 -1.26 -25.05 3.03
CA ALA A 430 -2.49 -25.82 3.22
C ALA A 430 -2.54 -26.58 4.55
N ALA A 431 -1.47 -27.27 4.92
CA ALA A 431 -1.37 -27.95 6.21
C ALA A 431 -1.47 -26.96 7.38
N GLY A 432 -0.81 -25.80 7.25
CA GLY A 432 -0.93 -24.74 8.26
C GLY A 432 -2.35 -24.15 8.36
N PHE A 433 -3.14 -24.15 7.26
CA PHE A 433 -4.53 -23.73 7.33
C PHE A 433 -5.42 -24.80 7.94
N PHE A 434 -5.19 -26.06 7.57
CA PHE A 434 -5.85 -27.22 8.15
C PHE A 434 -5.75 -27.21 9.68
N TRP A 435 -4.54 -27.07 10.23
CA TRP A 435 -4.36 -27.08 11.68
C TRP A 435 -4.92 -25.82 12.36
N GLN A 436 -4.92 -24.68 11.67
CA GLN A 436 -5.59 -23.47 12.16
C GLN A 436 -7.11 -23.65 12.26
N LEU A 437 -7.74 -24.39 11.34
CA LEU A 437 -9.17 -24.72 11.40
C LEU A 437 -9.51 -25.75 12.49
N ALA A 438 -8.56 -26.61 12.83
CA ALA A 438 -8.69 -27.60 13.91
C ALA A 438 -8.46 -27.00 15.31
N GLU A 439 -7.81 -25.83 15.39
CA GLU A 439 -7.42 -25.20 16.65
C GLU A 439 -8.64 -24.97 17.56
N GLY A 440 -8.57 -25.50 18.78
CA GLY A 440 -9.62 -25.35 19.79
C GLY A 440 -10.82 -26.31 19.67
N LYS A 441 -10.88 -27.17 18.64
CA LYS A 441 -11.93 -28.18 18.46
C LYS A 441 -11.61 -29.49 19.20
N GLU A 442 -12.64 -30.18 19.68
CA GLU A 442 -12.51 -31.53 20.25
C GLU A 442 -12.57 -32.62 19.18
N SER A 443 -13.36 -32.41 18.13
CA SER A 443 -13.44 -33.27 16.95
C SER A 443 -13.31 -32.44 15.68
N PHE A 444 -12.65 -32.99 14.66
CA PHE A 444 -12.49 -32.34 13.37
C PHE A 444 -12.62 -33.35 12.23
N CYS A 445 -13.67 -33.20 11.41
CA CYS A 445 -13.99 -34.08 10.29
C CYS A 445 -13.72 -33.38 8.95
N VAL A 446 -12.79 -33.89 8.16
CA VAL A 446 -12.31 -33.21 6.95
C VAL A 446 -12.47 -34.09 5.73
N GLY A 447 -13.13 -33.55 4.71
CA GLY A 447 -13.18 -34.15 3.39
C GLY A 447 -11.92 -33.82 2.60
N ILE A 448 -11.31 -34.82 1.97
CA ILE A 448 -10.19 -34.63 1.05
C ILE A 448 -10.52 -35.21 -0.31
N SER A 449 -10.02 -34.56 -1.36
CA SER A 449 -10.08 -35.10 -2.70
C SER A 449 -8.82 -35.91 -3.04
N TRP A 450 -8.41 -35.83 -4.31
CA TRP A 450 -7.26 -36.48 -4.89
C TRP A 450 -6.27 -35.45 -5.45
N GLY A 451 -5.13 -35.93 -5.95
CA GLY A 451 -4.19 -35.17 -6.78
C GLY A 451 -2.99 -34.56 -6.04
N ARG A 452 -1.98 -34.11 -6.81
CA ARG A 452 -0.68 -33.61 -6.30
C ARG A 452 -0.80 -32.47 -5.29
N SER A 453 -1.78 -31.59 -5.45
CA SER A 453 -1.98 -30.44 -4.54
C SER A 453 -2.43 -30.87 -3.15
N VAL A 454 -3.30 -31.89 -3.09
CA VAL A 454 -3.76 -32.48 -1.82
C VAL A 454 -2.66 -33.39 -1.24
N LEU A 455 -1.93 -34.14 -2.08
CA LEU A 455 -0.77 -34.91 -1.63
C LEU A 455 0.27 -34.01 -0.93
N ALA A 456 0.63 -32.89 -1.53
CA ALA A 456 1.59 -31.95 -0.94
C ALA A 456 1.11 -31.42 0.43
N MET A 457 -0.19 -31.19 0.60
CA MET A 457 -0.76 -30.87 1.92
C MET A 457 -0.59 -32.04 2.89
N VAL A 458 -0.96 -33.26 2.47
CA VAL A 458 -0.84 -34.47 3.29
C VAL A 458 0.60 -34.69 3.77
N ASP A 459 1.58 -34.51 2.88
CA ASP A 459 3.01 -34.62 3.22
C ASP A 459 3.46 -33.57 4.24
N ALA A 460 2.85 -32.39 4.26
CA ALA A 460 3.16 -31.30 5.18
C ALA A 460 2.40 -31.36 6.52
N LEU A 461 1.37 -32.21 6.67
CA LEU A 461 0.54 -32.25 7.89
C LEU A 461 1.32 -32.63 9.15
N MET A 462 2.39 -33.40 9.02
CA MET A 462 3.19 -33.89 10.15
C MET A 462 4.39 -33.00 10.51
N LEU A 463 4.48 -31.81 9.94
CA LEU A 463 5.54 -30.86 10.31
C LEU A 463 5.36 -30.43 11.78
N PRO A 464 6.38 -30.59 12.64
CA PRO A 464 6.25 -30.39 14.09
C PRO A 464 5.64 -29.03 14.43
N GLU A 465 6.17 -27.98 13.80
CA GLU A 465 5.82 -26.57 13.96
C GLU A 465 4.32 -26.27 13.74
N LEU A 466 3.62 -27.12 12.97
CA LEU A 466 2.21 -26.92 12.63
C LEU A 466 1.25 -27.59 13.62
N THR A 467 1.73 -28.57 14.39
CA THR A 467 0.89 -29.42 15.25
C THR A 467 0.84 -28.96 16.70
N GLU A 468 1.79 -28.13 17.15
CA GLU A 468 1.93 -27.70 18.55
C GLU A 468 0.72 -26.93 19.12
N ARG A 469 -0.11 -26.34 18.26
CA ARG A 469 -1.24 -25.49 18.68
C ARG A 469 -2.51 -26.27 19.00
N VAL A 470 -2.58 -27.55 18.60
CA VAL A 470 -3.82 -28.33 18.61
C VAL A 470 -3.86 -29.22 19.87
N THR A 471 -4.15 -28.60 21.02
CA THR A 471 -4.09 -29.27 22.34
C THR A 471 -5.41 -29.91 22.79
N LYS A 472 -6.53 -29.57 22.16
CA LYS A 472 -7.88 -30.05 22.55
C LYS A 472 -8.43 -31.17 21.69
N LEU A 473 -7.81 -31.44 20.54
CA LEU A 473 -8.34 -32.40 19.59
C LEU A 473 -8.25 -33.81 20.16
N LYS A 474 -9.39 -34.51 20.20
CA LYS A 474 -9.52 -35.89 20.65
C LYS A 474 -9.84 -36.84 19.50
N GLN A 475 -10.48 -36.33 18.43
CA GLN A 475 -10.83 -37.13 17.27
C GLN A 475 -10.56 -36.36 15.97
N LEU A 476 -9.81 -36.98 15.06
CA LEU A 476 -9.56 -36.48 13.72
C LEU A 476 -10.07 -37.50 12.70
N THR A 477 -10.96 -37.06 11.81
CA THR A 477 -11.51 -37.94 10.78
C THR A 477 -11.21 -37.36 9.40
N PHE A 478 -10.54 -38.14 8.55
CA PHE A 478 -10.40 -37.84 7.13
C PHE A 478 -11.38 -38.67 6.31
N ILE A 479 -12.02 -38.02 5.33
CA ILE A 479 -12.94 -38.68 4.41
C ILE A 479 -12.46 -38.46 2.98
N ALA A 480 -12.07 -39.53 2.29
CA ALA A 480 -11.89 -39.50 0.85
C ALA A 480 -13.26 -39.28 0.18
N LEU A 481 -13.48 -38.08 -0.36
CA LEU A 481 -14.75 -37.66 -0.95
C LEU A 481 -15.05 -38.28 -2.32
N VAL A 482 -14.11 -39.06 -2.84
CA VAL A 482 -14.27 -39.80 -4.09
C VAL A 482 -13.85 -41.24 -3.83
N ASN A 483 -14.64 -42.17 -4.33
CA ASN A 483 -14.32 -43.58 -4.35
C ASN A 483 -14.26 -44.04 -5.81
N ILE A 484 -13.04 -44.28 -6.26
CA ILE A 484 -12.73 -44.73 -7.61
C ILE A 484 -12.32 -46.21 -7.59
N PRO A 485 -12.63 -46.99 -8.65
CA PRO A 485 -12.01 -48.30 -8.87
C PRO A 485 -10.47 -48.20 -8.84
N PRO A 486 -9.75 -49.27 -8.45
CA PRO A 486 -8.29 -49.29 -8.48
C PRO A 486 -7.76 -48.79 -9.83
N ALA A 487 -6.85 -47.82 -9.77
CA ALA A 487 -6.21 -47.26 -10.94
C ALA A 487 -4.83 -47.90 -11.13
N HIS A 488 -4.54 -48.33 -12.36
CA HIS A 488 -3.27 -48.91 -12.77
C HIS A 488 -2.37 -47.88 -13.46
N SER A 489 -2.93 -46.74 -13.91
CA SER A 489 -2.15 -45.64 -14.46
C SER A 489 -1.14 -45.08 -13.44
N PRO A 490 0.16 -45.00 -13.78
CA PRO A 490 1.19 -44.40 -12.93
C PRO A 490 0.90 -42.96 -12.52
N LEU A 491 0.12 -42.23 -13.33
CA LEU A 491 -0.27 -40.85 -13.06
C LEU A 491 -1.26 -40.71 -11.89
N LEU A 492 -1.95 -41.80 -11.54
CA LEU A 492 -2.91 -41.87 -10.43
C LEU A 492 -2.33 -42.58 -9.20
N LEU A 493 -1.37 -43.48 -9.39
CA LEU A 493 -0.68 -44.16 -8.28
C LEU A 493 -0.09 -43.13 -7.31
N GLY A 494 -0.42 -43.25 -6.02
CA GLY A 494 0.03 -42.35 -4.95
C GLY A 494 -0.78 -41.06 -4.77
N THR A 495 -1.66 -40.69 -5.71
CA THR A 495 -2.52 -39.48 -5.60
C THR A 495 -4.01 -39.79 -5.57
N THR A 496 -4.40 -41.06 -5.68
CA THR A 496 -5.79 -41.49 -5.49
C THR A 496 -6.27 -41.16 -4.07
N PRO A 497 -7.59 -40.95 -3.87
CA PRO A 497 -8.13 -40.73 -2.54
C PRO A 497 -7.74 -41.82 -1.54
N GLN A 498 -7.77 -43.10 -1.96
CA GLN A 498 -7.43 -44.23 -1.10
C GLN A 498 -5.93 -44.27 -0.79
N SER A 499 -5.06 -43.97 -1.76
CA SER A 499 -3.62 -43.84 -1.52
C SER A 499 -3.32 -42.73 -0.51
N LEU A 500 -3.99 -41.57 -0.62
CA LEU A 500 -3.82 -40.46 0.30
C LEU A 500 -4.23 -40.82 1.74
N LEU A 501 -5.34 -41.54 1.92
CA LEU A 501 -5.73 -42.07 3.23
C LEU A 501 -4.69 -43.05 3.78
N GLY A 502 -4.17 -43.95 2.95
CA GLY A 502 -3.08 -44.85 3.34
C GLY A 502 -1.83 -44.10 3.79
N THR A 503 -1.42 -43.07 3.03
CA THR A 503 -0.31 -42.20 3.42
C THR A 503 -0.57 -41.51 4.75
N LEU A 504 -1.77 -40.95 4.96
CA LEU A 504 -2.15 -40.35 6.25
C LEU A 504 -1.99 -41.36 7.39
N MET A 505 -2.59 -42.55 7.26
CA MET A 505 -2.50 -43.60 8.28
C MET A 505 -1.05 -43.96 8.62
N LEU A 506 -0.22 -44.24 7.60
CA LEU A 506 1.19 -44.58 7.80
C LEU A 506 1.96 -43.47 8.51
N ARG A 507 1.72 -42.20 8.13
CA ARG A 507 2.43 -41.05 8.69
C ARG A 507 2.02 -40.77 10.15
N PHE A 508 0.74 -40.91 10.46
CA PHE A 508 0.24 -40.76 11.84
C PHE A 508 0.55 -41.97 12.73
N SER A 509 0.82 -43.16 12.17
CA SER A 509 1.26 -44.33 12.94
C SER A 509 2.77 -44.34 13.22
N ASN A 510 3.61 -43.88 12.29
CA ASN A 510 5.07 -44.08 12.34
C ASN A 510 5.89 -42.81 12.67
N SER A 511 5.28 -41.67 12.92
CA SER A 511 6.04 -40.44 13.20
C SER A 511 6.51 -40.37 14.65
N PRO A 512 7.80 -40.20 14.97
CA PRO A 512 8.26 -40.02 16.37
C PRO A 512 7.62 -38.80 17.08
N ASN A 513 6.99 -37.90 16.34
CA ASN A 513 6.25 -36.76 16.88
C ASN A 513 4.80 -37.08 17.29
N THR A 514 4.27 -38.27 16.98
CA THR A 514 2.89 -38.65 17.36
C THR A 514 2.70 -38.84 18.86
N HIS A 515 3.78 -39.03 19.63
CA HIS A 515 3.71 -39.02 21.10
C HIS A 515 3.17 -37.70 21.68
N ARG A 516 3.13 -36.61 20.90
CA ARG A 516 2.50 -35.33 21.29
C ARG A 516 1.05 -35.17 20.81
N LEU A 517 0.59 -35.99 19.86
CA LEU A 517 -0.76 -35.92 19.30
C LEU A 517 -1.63 -37.00 19.93
N THR A 518 -2.53 -36.60 20.83
CA THR A 518 -3.33 -37.51 21.67
C THR A 518 -4.71 -37.87 21.09
N PHE A 519 -4.97 -37.53 19.82
CA PHE A 519 -6.27 -37.80 19.20
C PHE A 519 -6.34 -39.18 18.53
N SER A 520 -7.56 -39.72 18.43
CA SER A 520 -7.86 -40.88 17.59
C SER A 520 -7.99 -40.44 16.12
N LEU A 521 -7.32 -41.17 15.22
CA LEU A 521 -7.41 -40.96 13.78
C LEU A 521 -8.41 -41.96 13.17
N SER A 522 -9.32 -41.47 12.34
CA SER A 522 -10.20 -42.31 11.51
C SER A 522 -10.09 -41.90 10.05
N CYS A 523 -9.91 -42.87 9.16
CA CYS A 523 -9.86 -42.65 7.71
C CYS A 523 -11.01 -43.41 7.05
N LEU A 524 -11.92 -42.68 6.41
CA LEU A 524 -13.13 -43.22 5.79
C LEU A 524 -13.14 -42.93 4.30
N THR A 525 -13.78 -43.80 3.52
CA THR A 525 -14.00 -43.57 2.08
C THR A 525 -15.47 -43.33 1.83
N PHE A 526 -15.79 -42.36 0.98
CA PHE A 526 -17.16 -42.06 0.58
C PHE A 526 -17.85 -43.29 -0.05
N GLN A 527 -19.07 -43.58 0.39
CA GLN A 527 -19.88 -44.67 -0.15
C GLN A 527 -21.16 -44.14 -0.81
N ASN A 528 -21.90 -43.30 -0.08
CA ASN A 528 -23.07 -42.57 -0.56
C ASN A 528 -23.28 -41.33 0.34
N ASP A 529 -24.18 -40.42 -0.07
CA ASP A 529 -24.42 -39.16 0.63
C ASP A 529 -25.12 -39.29 1.99
N HIS A 530 -25.79 -40.41 2.26
CA HIS A 530 -26.49 -40.64 3.52
C HIS A 530 -25.55 -41.05 4.65
N SER A 531 -24.40 -41.64 4.31
CA SER A 531 -23.42 -42.14 5.30
C SER A 531 -22.31 -41.14 5.64
N VAL A 532 -22.30 -39.94 5.06
CA VAL A 532 -21.22 -38.96 5.30
C VAL A 532 -21.52 -38.19 6.59
N PRO A 533 -20.64 -38.25 7.60
CA PRO A 533 -20.78 -37.41 8.78
C PRO A 533 -20.66 -35.94 8.40
N THR A 534 -21.10 -35.07 9.30
CA THR A 534 -21.03 -33.63 9.08
C THR A 534 -19.57 -33.18 8.91
N LEU A 535 -19.18 -32.78 7.70
CA LEU A 535 -17.84 -32.27 7.41
C LEU A 535 -17.65 -30.88 8.02
N ASP A 536 -16.53 -30.66 8.70
CA ASP A 536 -16.09 -29.35 9.17
C ASP A 536 -15.44 -28.54 8.05
N ALA A 537 -14.64 -29.19 7.20
CA ALA A 537 -13.94 -28.56 6.09
C ALA A 537 -13.73 -29.53 4.93
N VAL A 538 -13.49 -29.00 3.72
CA VAL A 538 -13.07 -29.78 2.54
C VAL A 538 -11.80 -29.18 1.96
N PHE A 539 -10.83 -30.04 1.63
CA PHE A 539 -9.62 -29.66 0.89
C PHE A 539 -9.59 -30.40 -0.44
N THR A 540 -9.55 -29.63 -1.53
CA THR A 540 -9.63 -30.20 -2.87
C THR A 540 -8.75 -29.47 -3.88
N GLY A 541 -8.38 -30.16 -4.96
CA GLY A 541 -7.80 -29.53 -6.14
C GLY A 541 -8.88 -29.08 -7.12
N ILE A 542 -8.47 -28.28 -8.10
CA ILE A 542 -9.26 -27.98 -9.29
C ILE A 542 -8.48 -28.37 -10.55
N GLY A 543 -9.15 -29.11 -11.43
CA GLY A 543 -8.61 -29.62 -12.69
C GLY A 543 -9.04 -28.77 -13.89
N VAL A 544 -8.19 -28.74 -14.92
CA VAL A 544 -8.50 -28.17 -16.23
C VAL A 544 -8.33 -29.25 -17.30
N LEU A 545 -9.34 -29.41 -18.15
CA LEU A 545 -9.38 -30.49 -19.14
C LEU A 545 -8.57 -30.24 -20.39
N SER A 546 -8.27 -28.96 -20.72
CA SER A 546 -7.41 -28.61 -21.85
C SER A 546 -5.99 -29.17 -21.71
N THR A 547 -5.53 -29.42 -20.48
CA THR A 547 -4.18 -29.93 -20.17
C THR A 547 -4.19 -31.33 -19.55
N GLY A 548 -5.35 -31.89 -19.20
CA GLY A 548 -5.46 -33.13 -18.42
C GLY A 548 -5.38 -34.41 -19.27
N ARG A 549 -4.20 -35.04 -19.33
CA ARG A 549 -4.02 -36.43 -19.83
C ARG A 549 -4.58 -37.47 -18.85
N LEU A 550 -4.63 -37.14 -17.57
CA LEU A 550 -4.93 -38.09 -16.48
C LEU A 550 -6.41 -38.55 -16.48
N ILE A 551 -7.37 -37.62 -16.60
CA ILE A 551 -8.80 -37.96 -16.68
C ILE A 551 -9.10 -38.84 -17.90
N GLN A 552 -8.46 -38.55 -19.04
CA GLN A 552 -8.60 -39.37 -20.25
C GLN A 552 -7.99 -40.75 -20.07
N ALA A 553 -6.77 -40.84 -19.52
CA ALA A 553 -6.12 -42.11 -19.26
C ALA A 553 -6.98 -43.01 -18.37
N TYR A 554 -7.57 -42.42 -17.32
CA TYR A 554 -8.45 -43.15 -16.41
C TYR A 554 -9.77 -43.56 -17.05
N ALA A 555 -10.41 -42.68 -17.83
CA ALA A 555 -11.62 -43.04 -18.58
C ALA A 555 -11.36 -44.20 -19.57
N SER A 556 -10.22 -44.19 -20.26
CA SER A 556 -9.78 -45.28 -21.13
C SER A 556 -9.55 -46.58 -20.38
N GLU A 557 -8.90 -46.52 -19.20
CA GLU A 557 -8.69 -47.67 -18.33
C GLU A 557 -10.01 -48.31 -17.88
N LEU A 558 -10.99 -47.47 -17.54
CA LEU A 558 -12.35 -47.91 -17.21
C LEU A 558 -13.18 -48.32 -18.43
N ARG A 559 -12.66 -48.19 -19.66
CA ARG A 559 -13.36 -48.43 -20.93
C ARG A 559 -14.63 -47.57 -21.07
N ILE A 560 -14.55 -46.30 -20.66
CA ILE A 560 -15.64 -45.32 -20.73
C ILE A 560 -15.42 -44.36 -21.90
N SER A 561 -16.45 -44.14 -22.71
CA SER A 561 -16.42 -43.13 -23.77
C SER A 561 -16.51 -41.72 -23.17
N PHE A 562 -15.38 -41.01 -23.15
CA PHE A 562 -15.28 -39.68 -22.54
C PHE A 562 -15.33 -38.57 -23.58
N LYS A 563 -16.41 -37.78 -23.59
CA LYS A 563 -16.58 -36.63 -24.51
C LYS A 563 -16.15 -35.34 -23.84
N ARG A 564 -15.09 -34.70 -24.34
CA ARG A 564 -14.57 -33.42 -23.83
C ARG A 564 -15.46 -32.19 -24.11
N LYS A 565 -16.54 -32.34 -24.89
CA LYS A 565 -17.38 -31.21 -25.31
C LYS A 565 -18.03 -30.57 -24.08
N ASN A 566 -17.93 -29.24 -23.98
CA ASN A 566 -18.48 -28.41 -22.90
C ASN A 566 -17.87 -28.59 -21.49
N LEU A 567 -16.84 -29.43 -21.33
CA LEU A 567 -16.18 -29.59 -20.04
C LEU A 567 -15.12 -28.49 -19.86
N PHE A 568 -15.28 -27.63 -18.84
CA PHE A 568 -14.41 -26.48 -18.63
C PHE A 568 -13.48 -26.63 -17.42
N GLY A 569 -13.95 -27.32 -16.38
CA GLY A 569 -13.14 -27.69 -15.22
C GLY A 569 -13.66 -28.95 -14.54
N GLU A 570 -12.89 -29.42 -13.57
CA GLU A 570 -13.20 -30.61 -12.78
C GLU A 570 -12.89 -30.36 -11.29
N MET A 571 -13.74 -30.90 -10.42
CA MET A 571 -13.55 -31.02 -8.98
C MET A 571 -14.19 -32.33 -8.52
N LEU A 572 -13.53 -33.10 -7.65
CA LEU A 572 -14.05 -34.37 -7.12
C LEU A 572 -14.48 -35.38 -8.22
N PHE A 573 -13.76 -35.44 -9.34
CA PHE A 573 -14.11 -36.20 -10.55
C PHE A 573 -15.44 -35.79 -11.21
N GLN A 574 -16.07 -34.70 -10.76
CA GLN A 574 -17.25 -34.12 -11.40
C GLN A 574 -16.85 -32.92 -12.25
N PHE A 575 -17.57 -32.71 -13.34
CA PHE A 575 -17.26 -31.68 -14.33
C PHE A 575 -18.24 -30.53 -14.26
N PHE A 576 -17.78 -29.34 -14.65
CA PHE A 576 -18.63 -28.18 -14.82
C PHE A 576 -18.27 -27.40 -16.08
N ASP A 577 -19.25 -26.67 -16.62
CA ASP A 577 -19.10 -25.86 -17.82
C ASP A 577 -18.51 -24.46 -17.53
N ARG A 578 -18.43 -23.62 -18.57
CA ARG A 578 -17.92 -22.24 -18.47
C ARG A 578 -18.70 -21.34 -17.51
N LYS A 579 -19.96 -21.65 -17.24
CA LYS A 579 -20.83 -20.93 -16.30
C LYS A 579 -20.79 -21.53 -14.90
N GLY A 580 -19.97 -22.59 -14.70
CA GLY A 580 -19.88 -23.35 -13.47
C GLY A 580 -21.04 -24.32 -13.25
N LYS A 581 -21.93 -24.51 -14.23
CA LYS A 581 -23.02 -25.47 -14.12
C LYS A 581 -22.44 -26.87 -14.07
N VAL A 582 -22.74 -27.59 -12.99
CA VAL A 582 -22.37 -29.00 -12.81
C VAL A 582 -22.98 -29.83 -13.93
N LEU A 583 -22.16 -30.66 -14.56
CA LEU A 583 -22.53 -31.51 -15.67
C LEU A 583 -22.90 -32.92 -15.18
N PRO A 584 -23.76 -33.65 -15.91
CA PRO A 584 -24.11 -35.03 -15.57
C PRO A 584 -22.89 -35.93 -15.47
N ASP A 585 -23.05 -37.04 -14.72
CA ASP A 585 -22.02 -38.04 -14.55
C ASP A 585 -21.44 -38.49 -15.91
N GLN A 586 -20.11 -38.46 -16.01
CA GLN A 586 -19.36 -38.92 -17.18
C GLN A 586 -18.71 -40.29 -16.95
N TRP A 587 -18.92 -40.90 -15.78
CA TRP A 587 -18.27 -42.14 -15.35
C TRP A 587 -19.18 -43.37 -15.36
N ASN A 588 -20.41 -43.27 -15.88
CA ASN A 588 -21.40 -44.35 -15.94
C ASN A 588 -21.60 -45.05 -14.57
N GLY A 589 -21.63 -44.28 -13.48
CA GLY A 589 -21.79 -44.76 -12.11
C GLY A 589 -20.58 -45.51 -11.53
N ARG A 590 -19.46 -45.63 -12.27
CA ARG A 590 -18.27 -46.34 -11.77
C ARG A 590 -17.48 -45.56 -10.74
N VAL A 591 -17.55 -44.23 -10.79
CA VAL A 591 -16.88 -43.33 -9.85
C VAL A 591 -17.93 -42.76 -8.91
N LYS A 592 -17.83 -43.08 -7.62
CA LYS A 592 -18.74 -42.54 -6.60
C LYS A 592 -18.15 -41.23 -6.08
N THR A 593 -18.92 -40.15 -6.16
CA THR A 593 -18.45 -38.80 -5.82
C THR A 593 -19.35 -38.14 -4.80
N PHE A 594 -18.77 -37.40 -3.87
CA PHE A 594 -19.50 -36.46 -3.04
C PHE A 594 -20.00 -35.32 -3.91
N LEU A 595 -21.32 -35.09 -3.94
CA LEU A 595 -21.94 -34.17 -4.90
C LEU A 595 -21.42 -32.73 -4.77
N LEU A 596 -21.15 -32.07 -5.90
CA LEU A 596 -20.74 -30.66 -5.91
C LEU A 596 -21.81 -29.73 -5.28
N SER A 597 -23.09 -30.09 -5.34
CA SER A 597 -24.16 -29.34 -4.65
C SER A 597 -24.00 -29.33 -3.12
N ARG A 598 -23.42 -30.38 -2.54
CA ARG A 598 -23.12 -30.42 -1.10
C ARG A 598 -21.96 -29.49 -0.74
N LEU A 599 -21.02 -29.27 -1.65
CA LEU A 599 -20.00 -28.23 -1.48
C LEU A 599 -20.64 -26.84 -1.50
N GLN A 600 -21.63 -26.60 -2.38
CA GLN A 600 -22.39 -25.35 -2.41
C GLN A 600 -23.14 -25.12 -1.08
N ASP A 601 -23.78 -26.16 -0.53
CA ASP A 601 -24.43 -26.09 0.78
C ASP A 601 -23.45 -25.75 1.91
N MET A 602 -22.25 -26.35 1.89
CA MET A 602 -21.18 -26.05 2.84
C MET A 602 -20.73 -24.59 2.73
N VAL A 603 -20.50 -24.11 1.51
CA VAL A 603 -20.13 -22.71 1.23
C VAL A 603 -21.22 -21.76 1.71
N ALA A 604 -22.50 -22.07 1.46
CA ALA A 604 -23.64 -21.27 1.92
C ALA A 604 -23.74 -21.19 3.45
N LYS A 605 -23.43 -22.29 4.15
CA LYS A 605 -23.33 -22.36 5.61
C LYS A 605 -22.04 -21.74 6.16
N GLY A 606 -21.16 -21.26 5.29
CA GLY A 606 -19.89 -20.64 5.66
C GLY A 606 -18.80 -21.62 6.08
N LYS A 607 -18.98 -22.92 5.84
CA LYS A 607 -17.96 -23.94 6.12
C LYS A 607 -16.81 -23.82 5.11
N PRO A 608 -15.54 -24.02 5.53
CA PRO A 608 -14.40 -23.93 4.63
C PRO A 608 -14.46 -25.02 3.55
N VAL A 609 -14.56 -24.61 2.30
CA VAL A 609 -14.27 -25.44 1.12
C VAL A 609 -13.07 -24.82 0.43
N VAL A 610 -11.93 -25.48 0.58
CA VAL A 610 -10.59 -24.99 0.25
C VAL A 610 -10.12 -25.60 -1.05
N VAL A 611 -9.88 -24.75 -2.05
CA VAL A 611 -9.24 -25.18 -3.30
C VAL A 611 -7.76 -24.85 -3.26
N ILE A 612 -6.92 -25.88 -3.46
CA ILE A 612 -5.47 -25.78 -3.58
C ILE A 612 -5.10 -25.85 -5.07
N ALA A 613 -4.55 -24.77 -5.61
CA ALA A 613 -4.32 -24.63 -7.04
C ALA A 613 -2.99 -23.96 -7.37
N LYS A 614 -2.24 -24.54 -8.31
CA LYS A 614 -0.99 -24.00 -8.83
C LYS A 614 -1.11 -23.70 -10.32
N GLY A 615 -0.61 -22.53 -10.74
CA GLY A 615 -0.38 -22.17 -12.13
C GLY A 615 -1.55 -21.45 -12.83
N LYS A 616 -1.20 -20.44 -13.63
CA LYS A 616 -2.12 -19.51 -14.32
C LYS A 616 -3.17 -20.22 -15.20
N GLN A 617 -2.86 -21.39 -15.74
CA GLN A 617 -3.78 -22.19 -16.57
C GLN A 617 -5.09 -22.56 -15.85
N LYS A 618 -5.10 -22.57 -14.51
CA LYS A 618 -6.29 -22.90 -13.69
C LYS A 618 -7.26 -21.74 -13.51
N LEU A 619 -6.89 -20.53 -13.93
CA LEU A 619 -7.68 -19.31 -13.70
C LEU A 619 -9.12 -19.43 -14.17
N GLN A 620 -9.33 -19.95 -15.38
CA GLN A 620 -10.66 -20.00 -15.98
C GLN A 620 -11.58 -21.01 -15.27
N ALA A 621 -11.05 -22.17 -14.87
CA ALA A 621 -11.80 -23.13 -14.06
C ALA A 621 -12.15 -22.54 -12.69
N LEU A 622 -11.22 -21.82 -12.04
CA LEU A 622 -11.48 -21.13 -10.78
C LEU A 622 -12.58 -20.08 -10.90
N LYS A 623 -12.62 -19.30 -11.99
CA LYS A 623 -13.69 -18.33 -12.24
C LYS A 623 -15.06 -19.02 -12.34
N ALA A 624 -15.16 -20.09 -13.12
CA ALA A 624 -16.41 -20.84 -13.25
C ALA A 624 -16.86 -21.47 -11.93
N ALA A 625 -15.93 -22.09 -11.18
CA ALA A 625 -16.23 -22.69 -9.88
C ALA A 625 -16.63 -21.64 -8.82
N SER A 626 -16.02 -20.46 -8.84
CA SER A 626 -16.37 -19.34 -7.97
C SER A 626 -17.78 -18.80 -8.26
N GLN A 627 -18.14 -18.65 -9.54
CA GLN A 627 -19.50 -18.23 -9.96
C GLN A 627 -20.59 -19.18 -9.45
N SER A 628 -20.27 -20.46 -9.36
CA SER A 628 -21.18 -21.49 -8.83
C SER A 628 -21.00 -21.76 -7.34
N LYS A 629 -20.26 -20.92 -6.61
CA LYS A 629 -20.04 -21.02 -5.15
C LYS A 629 -19.57 -22.42 -4.72
N LEU A 630 -18.71 -23.05 -5.53
CA LEU A 630 -18.16 -24.38 -5.23
C LEU A 630 -17.06 -24.36 -4.16
N PHE A 631 -16.51 -23.18 -3.87
CA PHE A 631 -15.52 -22.98 -2.83
C PHE A 631 -15.64 -21.58 -2.22
N ASN A 632 -15.05 -21.39 -1.05
CA ASN A 632 -14.94 -20.08 -0.40
C ASN A 632 -13.54 -19.81 0.17
N CYS A 633 -12.61 -20.75 0.04
CA CYS A 633 -11.22 -20.59 0.47
C CYS A 633 -10.26 -20.98 -0.65
N LEU A 634 -9.13 -20.28 -0.76
CA LEU A 634 -8.10 -20.55 -1.77
C LEU A 634 -6.70 -20.64 -1.17
N ILE A 635 -5.91 -21.56 -1.72
CA ILE A 635 -4.46 -21.64 -1.49
C ILE A 635 -3.80 -21.74 -2.86
N VAL A 636 -3.08 -20.69 -3.26
CA VAL A 636 -2.57 -20.53 -4.63
C VAL A 636 -1.15 -19.99 -4.66
N ASP A 637 -0.46 -20.18 -5.78
CA ASP A 637 0.82 -19.53 -6.03
C ASP A 637 0.65 -18.08 -6.53
N ARG A 638 1.68 -17.25 -6.32
CA ARG A 638 1.72 -15.84 -6.70
C ARG A 638 1.31 -15.62 -8.16
N SER A 639 1.83 -16.44 -9.07
CA SER A 639 1.57 -16.34 -10.51
C SER A 639 0.07 -16.43 -10.82
N LEU A 640 -0.66 -17.34 -10.16
CA LEU A 640 -2.09 -17.51 -10.32
C LEU A 640 -2.87 -16.38 -9.63
N ALA A 641 -2.45 -15.98 -8.43
CA ALA A 641 -3.05 -14.86 -7.70
C ALA A 641 -3.00 -13.53 -8.48
N GLU A 642 -1.85 -13.21 -9.07
CA GLU A 642 -1.68 -12.03 -9.93
C GLU A 642 -2.60 -12.10 -11.15
N ALA A 643 -2.67 -13.26 -11.82
CA ALA A 643 -3.55 -13.46 -12.98
C ALA A 643 -5.05 -13.34 -12.62
N MET A 644 -5.42 -13.73 -11.40
CA MET A 644 -6.78 -13.56 -10.87
C MET A 644 -7.18 -12.09 -10.68
N LEU A 645 -6.23 -11.21 -10.38
CA LEU A 645 -6.46 -9.77 -10.17
C LEU A 645 -6.32 -8.96 -11.48
N ALA A 646 -5.42 -9.35 -12.38
CA ALA A 646 -5.17 -8.63 -13.64
C ALA A 646 -6.41 -8.52 -14.54
N GLY A 647 -7.27 -9.54 -14.56
CA GLY A 647 -8.47 -9.59 -15.41
C GLY A 647 -9.58 -8.57 -15.09
N LYS A 648 -9.40 -7.68 -14.11
CA LYS A 648 -10.29 -6.54 -13.85
C LYS A 648 -9.81 -5.22 -14.46
N HIS A 649 -8.51 -5.04 -14.72
CA HIS A 649 -7.99 -3.79 -15.30
C HIS A 649 -8.45 -3.56 -16.76
N GLU A 650 -8.74 -4.62 -17.52
CA GLU A 650 -9.26 -4.52 -18.89
C GLU A 650 -10.72 -4.04 -18.96
N LYS A 651 -11.53 -4.26 -17.91
CA LYS A 651 -12.92 -3.79 -17.91
C LYS A 651 -13.07 -2.29 -17.60
N GLY A 652 -12.05 -1.68 -16.98
CA GLY A 652 -12.01 -0.23 -16.72
C GLY A 652 -11.65 0.60 -17.97
N HIS A 653 -10.78 0.08 -18.84
CA HIS A 653 -10.41 0.76 -20.08
C HIS A 653 -11.48 0.65 -21.18
N ASN A 654 -12.19 -0.49 -21.27
CA ASN A 654 -13.23 -0.67 -22.30
C ASN A 654 -14.54 0.11 -22.03
N ALA A 655 -14.78 0.56 -20.80
CA ALA A 655 -15.95 1.39 -20.48
C ALA A 655 -15.78 2.87 -20.89
N LEU A 656 -14.54 3.33 -21.10
CA LEU A 656 -14.21 4.68 -21.57
C LEU A 656 -14.07 4.76 -23.10
N GLY A 657 -13.83 3.63 -23.78
CA GLY A 657 -13.66 3.56 -25.24
C GLY A 657 -14.93 3.29 -26.06
N GLN A 658 -16.07 3.00 -25.44
CA GLN A 658 -17.33 2.65 -26.16
C GLN A 658 -18.42 3.73 -26.10
N LYS A 659 -18.13 4.93 -25.56
CA LYS A 659 -19.08 6.07 -25.56
C LYS A 659 -18.81 7.14 -26.63
N SER A 660 -17.82 6.96 -27.51
CA SER A 660 -17.42 7.94 -28.52
C SER A 660 -17.72 7.55 -29.98
N SER A 661 -18.51 6.50 -30.23
CA SER A 661 -18.80 6.02 -31.60
C SER A 661 -20.29 5.84 -31.92
N GLN A 662 -21.20 6.52 -31.20
CA GLN A 662 -22.63 6.57 -31.54
C GLN A 662 -23.19 7.99 -31.48
N VAL A 663 -22.57 8.94 -32.19
CA VAL A 663 -23.23 10.17 -32.69
C VAL A 663 -22.47 10.62 -33.95
N ALA A 664 -22.68 9.93 -35.05
CA ALA A 664 -22.40 10.39 -36.41
C ALA A 664 -23.05 9.39 -37.37
N ASP A 665 -24.35 9.59 -37.61
CA ASP A 665 -25.05 9.29 -38.86
C ASP A 665 -26.31 10.16 -38.89
#